data_AF-A0AA38VSA7-F1
#
_entry.id   AF-A0AA38VSA7-F1
#
_cell.length_a   1.000
_cell.length_b   1.000
_cell.length_c   1.000
_cell.angle_alpha   90.00
_cell.angle_beta   90.00
_cell.angle_gamma   90.00
#
_symmetry.space_group_name_H-M   'P 1'
#
loop_
_entity.id
_entity.type
_entity.pdbx_description
1 polymer ?
#
loop_
_entity_poly.entity_id
_entity_poly.type
_entity_poly.pdbx_seq_one_letter_code
_entity_poly.pdbx_strand_id
1 'polypeptide(L)'
;MAVSSPQIQDLEYLYASNANVSNFVSMKLSGQENYHLWKTQMLCLMDTHDMCGLVDDAFDRPKALSIKIMKQYDSLLKGWIFGSVSNGVLGTVVDLGSAKAVWDKLRSSYDRIISAEHVQQETSSQQGEHVQPKTSSQQEEIETERKHTISEDIESGGEDTMAEEVEYKLWHATVNGSWRRVKEILKKDKGLVKKEFSFQGCTVLHLAVSIGHKDLVEKLLLFIKDDEVKDILEQTNEDGSTALHIAVSVGNEHAMKLLVQKHKDLLTMKDDNDQDPLIKAFNNMQFDIFAYLFKAASENKKVEELSIAKAKKTETGASLIVNTITAKQYSTAYDLIEAFPEFVVENDQVLMAIARTFPSHELNYWERAIDPPVPRINHIKKKKEAFGHARKVLGSTCDQIDNLIHTRHLFYEHTILEAAIYNAGAVFSMILRRSRESHKSKNKDGYDSFQLAVIYRSEKIYDYLSIMGEEKNCYRTIKDSFENNMLHLAARLAPSHVLKRRTGAALQLQRELQWFEELKKFMHPSAITKQNMYGETPPEVFTREHENLVKEGETWMKTTAESCSITAALITTIVFAAAITVPGGNNQETGIPMFRKDIAFTIFAISDALSLFTSTSSLMVFLSILTTRFAEKDFLVSLPRRLIIGLCTLLLSITAMMVAFGATLYLLFSREKQWMVGPICGFSCLPILFFVTLQLPLIVDLYRSTYVPIFQKVGYIFR
;
A
#
# COMPACT_ATOMS: atom_id res chain seq x y z
N MET A 1 -16.40 -29.36 9.10
CA MET A 1 -14.95 -29.10 9.28
C MET A 1 -14.25 -29.54 8.02
N ALA A 2 -13.90 -28.60 7.14
CA ALA A 2 -13.18 -28.87 5.90
C ALA A 2 -11.68 -28.87 6.20
N VAL A 3 -10.98 -29.93 5.79
CA VAL A 3 -9.52 -30.02 5.87
C VAL A 3 -8.94 -29.03 4.84
N SER A 4 -8.25 -27.99 5.30
CA SER A 4 -7.55 -27.04 4.42
C SER A 4 -6.45 -27.76 3.63
N SER A 5 -6.35 -27.47 2.33
CA SER A 5 -5.34 -28.10 1.47
C SER A 5 -3.93 -27.63 1.83
N PRO A 6 -2.88 -28.46 1.61
CA PRO A 6 -1.49 -28.09 1.97
C PRO A 6 -1.02 -26.75 1.39
N GLN A 7 -1.50 -26.40 0.18
CA GLN A 7 -1.17 -25.16 -0.51
C GLN A 7 -1.77 -23.90 0.15
N ILE A 8 -2.89 -24.02 0.85
CA ILE A 8 -3.53 -22.89 1.56
C ILE A 8 -2.76 -22.59 2.86
N GLN A 9 -2.27 -23.62 3.56
CA GLN A 9 -1.50 -23.46 4.79
C GLN A 9 -0.11 -22.87 4.54
N ASP A 10 0.54 -23.28 3.43
CA ASP A 10 1.80 -22.66 2.99
C ASP A 10 1.60 -21.17 2.64
N LEU A 11 0.43 -20.80 2.09
CA LEU A 11 0.07 -19.42 1.80
C LEU A 11 -0.24 -18.59 3.05
N GLU A 12 -0.90 -19.18 4.05
CA GLU A 12 -1.16 -18.56 5.36
C GLU A 12 0.14 -18.33 6.16
N TYR A 13 1.07 -19.29 6.12
CA TYR A 13 2.41 -19.11 6.69
C TYR A 13 3.20 -18.05 5.94
N LEU A 14 3.14 -18.05 4.60
CA LEU A 14 3.80 -17.03 3.78
C LEU A 14 3.26 -15.63 4.08
N TYR A 15 1.94 -15.50 4.26
CA TYR A 15 1.30 -14.24 4.65
C TYR A 15 1.79 -13.76 6.02
N ALA A 16 1.84 -14.66 7.02
CA ALA A 16 2.40 -14.34 8.32
C ALA A 16 3.88 -13.98 8.24
N SER A 17 4.70 -14.72 7.48
CA SER A 17 6.14 -14.45 7.37
C SER A 17 6.48 -13.09 6.73
N ASN A 18 5.54 -12.51 5.97
CA ASN A 18 5.67 -11.19 5.35
C ASN A 18 5.20 -10.04 6.26
N ALA A 19 4.71 -10.32 7.46
CA ALA A 19 4.26 -9.28 8.39
C ALA A 19 5.46 -8.50 8.93
N ASN A 20 5.46 -7.17 8.71
CA ASN A 20 6.45 -6.30 9.30
C ASN A 20 6.08 -5.98 10.76
N VAL A 21 6.81 -6.58 11.70
CA VAL A 21 6.60 -6.43 13.15
C VAL A 21 6.59 -4.97 13.58
N SER A 22 7.39 -4.09 12.97
CA SER A 22 7.46 -2.66 13.35
C SER A 22 6.16 -1.89 13.06
N ASN A 23 5.30 -2.40 12.19
CA ASN A 23 4.00 -1.78 11.90
C ASN A 23 2.96 -2.06 13.00
N PHE A 24 3.16 -3.12 13.79
CA PHE A 24 2.22 -3.56 14.82
C PHE A 24 2.78 -3.33 16.23
N VAL A 25 4.09 -3.51 16.41
CA VAL A 25 4.81 -3.30 17.67
C VAL A 25 5.77 -2.13 17.47
N SER A 26 5.38 -0.96 17.92
CA SER A 26 6.10 0.30 17.67
C SER A 26 7.22 0.57 18.67
N MET A 27 7.32 -0.24 19.74
CA MET A 27 8.26 -0.03 20.83
C MET A 27 9.01 -1.30 21.19
N LYS A 28 10.28 -1.16 21.60
CA LYS A 28 11.07 -2.31 22.07
C LYS A 28 10.88 -2.53 23.57
N LEU A 29 10.63 -3.78 23.98
CA LEU A 29 10.57 -4.14 25.39
C LEU A 29 11.93 -3.90 26.05
N SER A 30 11.98 -3.01 27.04
CA SER A 30 13.22 -2.61 27.71
C SER A 30 13.20 -2.84 29.22
N GLY A 31 12.02 -3.03 29.80
CA GLY A 31 11.84 -3.33 31.22
C GLY A 31 10.36 -3.42 31.58
N GLN A 32 10.08 -3.36 32.88
CA GLN A 32 8.74 -3.56 33.42
C GLN A 32 7.74 -2.46 33.04
N GLU A 33 8.21 -1.21 32.92
CA GLU A 33 7.36 -0.03 32.69
C GLU A 33 6.63 -0.07 31.34
N ASN A 34 7.25 -0.67 30.32
CA ASN A 34 6.68 -0.74 28.97
C ASN A 34 6.18 -2.14 28.59
N TYR A 35 6.20 -3.09 29.52
CA TYR A 35 5.80 -4.48 29.28
C TYR A 35 4.31 -4.60 28.92
N HIS A 36 3.42 -3.91 29.63
CA HIS A 36 1.98 -3.99 29.35
C HIS A 36 1.65 -3.52 27.92
N LEU A 37 2.21 -2.38 27.50
CA LEU A 37 1.95 -1.82 26.17
C LEU A 37 2.57 -2.67 25.06
N TRP A 38 3.79 -3.16 25.27
CA TRP A 38 4.43 -4.12 24.36
C TRP A 38 3.64 -5.43 24.24
N LYS A 39 3.19 -5.99 25.37
CA LYS A 39 2.39 -7.22 25.43
C LYS A 39 1.08 -7.06 24.66
N THR A 40 0.37 -5.95 24.84
CA THR A 40 -0.87 -5.66 24.10
C THR A 40 -0.62 -5.59 22.59
N GLN A 41 0.41 -4.87 22.15
CA GLN A 41 0.75 -4.75 20.73
C GLN A 41 1.13 -6.11 20.11
N MET A 42 1.90 -6.91 20.84
CA MET A 42 2.30 -8.23 20.38
C MET A 42 1.12 -9.19 20.30
N LEU A 43 0.20 -9.16 21.27
CA LEU A 43 -1.03 -9.94 21.20
C LEU A 43 -1.90 -9.55 20.00
N CYS A 44 -2.01 -8.26 19.67
CA CYS A 44 -2.72 -7.83 18.46
C CYS A 44 -2.08 -8.38 17.17
N LEU A 45 -0.74 -8.37 17.08
CA LEU A 45 -0.02 -8.94 15.95
C LEU A 45 -0.27 -10.46 15.84
N MET A 46 -0.26 -11.17 16.96
CA MET A 46 -0.50 -12.61 16.99
C MET A 46 -1.93 -12.98 16.63
N ASP A 47 -2.92 -12.21 17.10
CA ASP A 47 -4.34 -12.40 16.81
C ASP A 47 -4.64 -12.20 15.32
N THR A 48 -4.03 -11.19 14.69
CA THR A 48 -4.19 -10.94 13.23
C THR A 48 -3.67 -12.07 12.33
N HIS A 49 -2.92 -13.03 12.88
CA HIS A 49 -2.34 -14.15 12.16
C HIS A 49 -2.64 -15.52 12.82
N ASP A 50 -3.68 -15.60 13.67
CA ASP A 50 -4.12 -16.82 14.37
C ASP A 50 -3.01 -17.54 15.17
N MET A 51 -2.04 -16.80 15.71
CA MET A 51 -0.86 -17.34 16.41
C MET A 51 -0.95 -17.34 17.94
N CYS A 52 -2.04 -16.83 18.52
CA CYS A 52 -2.23 -16.76 19.98
C CYS A 52 -2.11 -18.14 20.66
N GLY A 53 -2.63 -19.20 20.03
CA GLY A 53 -2.57 -20.58 20.53
C GLY A 53 -1.15 -21.18 20.66
N LEU A 54 -0.12 -20.52 20.13
CA LEU A 54 1.27 -20.95 20.27
C LEU A 54 1.86 -20.64 21.65
N VAL A 55 1.39 -19.58 22.30
CA VAL A 55 1.90 -19.13 23.61
C VAL A 55 0.88 -19.30 24.73
N ASP A 56 -0.41 -19.39 24.41
CA ASP A 56 -1.48 -19.53 25.38
C ASP A 56 -2.46 -20.62 24.92
N ASP A 57 -2.58 -21.69 25.71
CA ASP A 57 -3.38 -22.86 25.34
C ASP A 57 -4.90 -22.59 25.40
N ALA A 58 -5.32 -21.41 25.88
CA ALA A 58 -6.74 -20.99 25.88
C ALA A 58 -7.27 -20.57 24.50
N PHE A 59 -6.38 -20.35 23.52
CA PHE A 59 -6.73 -19.93 22.16
C PHE A 59 -6.45 -21.04 21.14
N ASP A 60 -7.19 -21.01 20.02
CA ASP A 60 -6.96 -21.95 18.92
C ASP A 60 -5.55 -21.78 18.32
N ARG A 61 -4.88 -22.89 18.03
CA ARG A 61 -3.60 -22.90 17.31
C ARG A 61 -3.81 -22.65 15.82
N PRO A 62 -2.79 -22.14 15.09
CA PRO A 62 -2.83 -22.06 13.64
C PRO A 62 -3.24 -23.41 13.04
N LYS A 63 -4.12 -23.40 12.03
CA LYS A 63 -4.66 -24.60 11.38
C LYS A 63 -3.62 -25.25 10.46
N ALA A 64 -2.54 -25.79 11.03
CA ALA A 64 -1.49 -26.49 10.29
C ALA A 64 -1.65 -28.03 10.41
N LEU A 65 -1.59 -28.74 9.27
CA LEU A 65 -1.71 -30.20 9.20
C LEU A 65 -0.38 -30.92 9.51
N SER A 66 0.76 -30.22 9.47
CA SER A 66 2.09 -30.83 9.61
C SER A 66 2.89 -30.27 10.78
N ILE A 67 3.60 -31.17 11.46
CA ILE A 67 4.53 -30.84 12.56
C ILE A 67 5.65 -29.88 12.08
N LYS A 68 6.01 -29.93 10.80
CA LYS A 68 7.05 -29.08 10.20
C LYS A 68 6.62 -27.62 10.10
N ILE A 69 5.39 -27.36 9.64
CA ILE A 69 4.83 -26.00 9.54
C ILE A 69 4.63 -25.40 10.94
N MET A 70 4.22 -26.21 11.92
CA MET A 70 4.08 -25.74 13.30
C MET A 70 5.43 -25.26 13.90
N LYS A 71 6.55 -25.95 13.59
CA LYS A 71 7.90 -25.50 13.97
C LYS A 71 8.31 -24.20 13.28
N GLN A 72 7.85 -23.98 12.06
CA GLN A 72 8.12 -22.74 11.32
C GLN A 72 7.37 -21.55 11.96
N TYR A 73 6.11 -21.73 12.33
CA TYR A 73 5.35 -20.73 13.08
C TYR A 73 5.97 -20.41 14.45
N ASP A 74 6.41 -21.43 15.20
CA ASP A 74 7.12 -21.21 16.47
C ASP A 74 8.43 -20.42 16.27
N SER A 75 9.20 -20.73 15.23
CA SER A 75 10.43 -20.00 14.89
C SER A 75 10.15 -18.57 14.44
N LEU A 76 9.09 -18.35 13.66
CA LEU A 76 8.67 -17.04 13.19
C LEU A 76 8.26 -16.14 14.35
N LEU A 77 7.44 -16.65 15.28
CA LEU A 77 6.99 -15.90 16.44
C LEU A 77 8.16 -15.55 17.39
N LYS A 78 9.14 -16.47 17.55
CA LYS A 78 10.40 -16.15 18.24
C LYS A 78 11.13 -14.99 17.56
N GLY A 79 11.24 -15.01 16.23
CA GLY A 79 11.84 -13.92 15.46
C GLY A 79 11.16 -12.58 15.69
N TRP A 80 9.83 -12.57 15.77
CA TRP A 80 9.06 -11.35 16.08
C TRP A 80 9.30 -10.83 17.49
N ILE A 81 9.33 -11.72 18.48
CA ILE A 81 9.64 -11.35 19.85
C ILE A 81 11.08 -10.81 19.93
N PHE A 82 12.05 -11.48 19.32
CA PHE A 82 13.45 -11.03 19.31
C PHE A 82 13.63 -9.67 18.63
N GLY A 83 12.94 -9.42 17.51
CA GLY A 83 12.97 -8.14 16.82
C GLY A 83 12.32 -6.99 17.59
N SER A 84 11.45 -7.30 18.55
CA SER A 84 10.68 -6.33 19.33
C SER A 84 11.13 -6.18 20.79
N VAL A 85 12.22 -6.82 21.20
CA VAL A 85 12.83 -6.62 22.53
C VAL A 85 14.15 -5.84 22.40
N SER A 86 14.57 -5.19 23.48
CA SER A 86 15.89 -4.54 23.55
C SER A 86 17.00 -5.57 23.73
N ASN A 87 18.25 -5.20 23.41
CA ASN A 87 19.41 -6.11 23.50
C ASN A 87 19.60 -6.67 24.93
N GLY A 88 19.32 -5.87 25.96
CA GLY A 88 19.42 -6.30 27.36
C GLY A 88 18.37 -7.36 27.73
N VAL A 89 17.16 -7.27 27.17
CA VAL A 89 16.10 -8.27 27.38
C VAL A 89 16.34 -9.50 26.49
N LEU A 90 16.81 -9.31 25.26
CA LEU A 90 17.13 -10.39 24.31
C LEU A 90 18.11 -11.41 24.90
N GLY A 91 19.17 -10.95 25.56
CA GLY A 91 20.18 -11.81 26.20
C GLY A 91 19.62 -12.72 27.29
N THR A 92 18.44 -12.43 27.85
CA THR A 92 17.80 -13.26 28.89
C THR A 92 16.88 -14.35 28.34
N VAL A 93 16.53 -14.29 27.05
CA VAL A 93 15.54 -15.17 26.42
C VAL A 93 16.02 -15.90 25.15
N VAL A 94 17.19 -15.54 24.62
CA VAL A 94 17.71 -16.06 23.34
C VAL A 94 17.93 -17.58 23.35
N ASP A 95 18.33 -18.16 24.49
CA ASP A 95 18.63 -19.58 24.64
C ASP A 95 17.38 -20.48 24.80
N LEU A 96 16.19 -19.90 24.85
CA LEU A 96 14.96 -20.66 25.09
C LEU A 96 14.45 -21.35 23.81
N GLY A 97 14.07 -22.62 23.95
CA GLY A 97 13.81 -23.52 22.82
C GLY A 97 12.50 -23.30 22.05
N SER A 98 11.53 -22.54 22.57
CA SER A 98 10.21 -22.32 21.92
C SER A 98 9.67 -20.91 22.16
N ALA A 99 8.77 -20.45 21.28
CA ALA A 99 8.11 -19.15 21.42
C ALA A 99 7.34 -19.04 22.75
N LYS A 100 6.69 -20.14 23.16
CA LYS A 100 5.99 -20.25 24.44
C LYS A 100 6.93 -20.05 25.63
N ALA A 101 8.09 -20.71 25.63
CA ALA A 101 9.07 -20.58 26.71
C ALA A 101 9.60 -19.13 26.81
N VAL A 102 9.87 -18.49 25.67
CA VAL A 102 10.25 -17.07 25.60
C VAL A 102 9.13 -16.19 26.18
N TRP A 103 7.89 -16.40 25.75
CA TRP A 103 6.74 -15.64 26.19
C TRP A 103 6.50 -15.77 27.70
N ASP A 104 6.55 -16.98 28.24
CA ASP A 104 6.36 -17.25 29.67
C ASP A 104 7.50 -16.70 30.53
N LYS A 105 8.74 -16.70 30.00
CA LYS A 105 9.88 -16.07 30.68
C LYS A 105 9.71 -14.55 30.76
N LEU A 106 9.27 -13.90 29.68
CA LEU A 106 8.98 -12.47 29.69
C LEU A 106 7.79 -12.15 30.60
N ARG A 107 6.74 -12.99 30.56
CA ARG A 107 5.58 -12.89 31.44
C ARG A 107 5.98 -12.99 32.91
N SER A 108 6.70 -14.02 33.31
CA SER A 108 7.15 -14.18 34.70
C SER A 108 8.12 -13.08 35.16
N SER A 109 8.91 -12.50 34.25
CA SER A 109 9.90 -11.47 34.59
C SER A 109 9.29 -10.07 34.74
N TYR A 110 8.18 -9.77 34.04
CA TYR A 110 7.65 -8.41 33.94
C TYR A 110 6.15 -8.26 34.25
N ASP A 111 5.37 -9.35 34.26
CA ASP A 111 3.93 -9.34 34.54
C ASP A 111 3.67 -9.36 36.06
N ARG A 112 3.64 -8.17 36.68
CA ARG A 112 3.01 -8.02 38.00
C ARG A 112 1.53 -7.69 37.78
N ILE A 113 0.67 -8.56 38.31
CA ILE A 113 -0.76 -8.26 38.48
C ILE A 113 -0.86 -6.99 39.33
N ILE A 114 -1.24 -5.87 38.72
CA ILE A 114 -1.87 -4.77 39.47
C ILE A 114 -3.25 -5.30 39.78
N SER A 115 -3.37 -6.00 40.91
CA SER A 115 -4.68 -6.32 41.47
C SER A 115 -5.32 -5.00 41.86
N ALA A 116 -6.54 -4.81 41.37
CA ALA A 116 -7.38 -3.66 41.64
C ALA A 116 -7.54 -3.45 43.14
N GLU A 117 -6.90 -2.39 43.65
CA GLU A 117 -7.31 -1.61 44.82
C GLU A 117 -6.71 -0.22 44.63
N HIS A 118 -7.56 0.82 44.64
CA HIS A 118 -7.32 2.25 44.32
C HIS A 118 -7.95 2.78 43.02
N VAL A 119 -9.24 2.49 42.82
CA VAL A 119 -10.18 3.51 42.32
C VAL A 119 -11.43 3.43 43.19
N GLN A 120 -11.41 4.13 44.33
CA GLN A 120 -12.60 4.75 44.95
C GLN A 120 -12.14 5.58 46.16
N GLN A 121 -12.72 6.78 46.27
CA GLN A 121 -12.37 7.88 47.18
C GLN A 121 -11.12 8.62 46.68
N GLU A 122 -11.17 9.88 46.25
CA GLU A 122 -11.83 11.01 46.90
C GLU A 122 -12.39 12.02 45.87
N THR A 123 -13.71 12.12 45.79
CA THR A 123 -14.40 13.39 45.62
C THR A 123 -14.82 13.84 47.01
N SER A 124 -14.12 14.82 47.59
CA SER A 124 -14.70 15.90 48.40
C SER A 124 -13.61 16.65 49.20
N SER A 125 -13.28 17.82 48.69
CA SER A 125 -13.36 19.10 49.41
C SER A 125 -12.55 19.35 50.69
N GLN A 126 -11.93 20.54 50.67
CA GLN A 126 -11.51 21.37 51.81
C GLN A 126 -10.17 20.95 52.45
N GLN A 127 -9.22 21.83 52.76
CA GLN A 127 -9.19 23.29 52.89
C GLN A 127 -7.72 23.70 53.14
N GLY A 128 -7.40 24.96 52.82
CA GLY A 128 -6.26 25.69 53.41
C GLY A 128 -4.95 25.49 52.65
N GLU A 129 -4.48 26.51 51.93
CA GLU A 129 -3.52 27.52 52.43
C GLU A 129 -2.07 27.00 52.30
N HIS A 130 -1.07 27.71 51.82
CA HIS A 130 -0.88 29.04 51.26
C HIS A 130 0.60 29.04 50.78
N VAL A 131 0.94 29.88 49.79
CA VAL A 131 2.31 30.37 49.50
C VAL A 131 3.29 29.46 48.71
N GLN A 132 3.36 29.72 47.40
CA GLN A 132 4.61 29.77 46.60
C GLN A 132 5.47 31.01 46.99
N PRO A 133 6.73 31.24 46.55
CA PRO A 133 7.68 30.42 45.74
C PRO A 133 9.18 30.53 46.18
N LYS A 134 10.09 29.83 45.48
CA LYS A 134 11.38 30.30 44.89
C LYS A 134 12.62 29.38 45.07
N THR A 135 13.06 28.87 43.93
CA THR A 135 14.44 28.78 43.35
C THR A 135 15.66 28.23 44.11
N SER A 136 16.40 27.40 43.34
CA SER A 136 17.86 27.11 43.33
C SER A 136 18.43 26.42 44.58
N SER A 137 19.20 25.33 44.49
CA SER A 137 20.37 25.11 43.65
C SER A 137 20.85 23.65 43.76
N GLN A 138 21.77 23.35 42.85
CA GLN A 138 22.51 22.14 42.52
C GLN A 138 22.91 21.13 43.61
N GLN A 139 23.09 19.89 43.10
CA GLN A 139 24.17 18.90 43.34
C GLN A 139 24.04 17.87 44.47
N GLU A 140 24.51 16.66 44.11
CA GLU A 140 24.87 15.49 44.94
C GLU A 140 23.63 14.79 45.56
N GLU A 141 23.35 13.50 45.39
CA GLU A 141 24.13 12.26 45.52
C GLU A 141 23.18 11.13 45.06
N ILE A 142 23.48 10.35 44.02
CA ILE A 142 23.01 8.95 43.91
C ILE A 142 24.01 8.19 43.03
N GLU A 143 25.08 7.66 43.64
CA GLU A 143 25.76 6.48 43.09
C GLU A 143 26.50 5.75 44.22
N THR A 144 25.74 4.99 45.00
CA THR A 144 26.28 3.97 45.91
C THR A 144 25.43 2.73 45.77
N GLU A 145 26.07 1.56 45.79
CA GLU A 145 25.49 0.22 45.72
C GLU A 145 25.26 -0.37 44.31
N ARG A 146 26.34 -0.41 43.52
CA ARG A 146 26.70 -1.66 42.82
C ARG A 146 28.21 -1.83 42.73
N LYS A 147 28.86 -1.90 43.90
CA LYS A 147 30.23 -2.39 44.06
C LYS A 147 30.27 -3.37 45.23
N HIS A 148 29.89 -4.61 44.94
CA HIS A 148 30.44 -5.76 45.63
C HIS A 148 30.24 -6.96 44.72
N THR A 149 31.34 -7.41 44.12
CA THR A 149 31.75 -8.80 43.87
C THR A 149 32.73 -8.75 42.69
N ILE A 150 33.84 -9.49 42.81
CA ILE A 150 35.01 -9.56 41.94
C ILE A 150 36.09 -8.52 42.27
N SER A 151 36.70 -8.72 43.42
CA SER A 151 38.13 -8.50 43.65
C SER A 151 38.78 -9.88 43.82
N GLU A 152 40.04 -10.03 43.37
CA GLU A 152 40.86 -11.26 43.30
C GLU A 152 40.56 -12.03 41.98
N ASP A 153 41.41 -12.06 40.94
CA ASP A 153 42.87 -11.99 40.84
C ASP A 153 43.32 -11.29 39.55
N ILE A 154 44.25 -10.33 39.65
CA ILE A 154 45.06 -9.84 38.53
C ILE A 154 46.52 -9.96 38.97
N GLU A 155 47.23 -10.97 38.49
CA GLU A 155 48.68 -10.91 38.31
C GLU A 155 49.07 -11.68 37.04
N SER A 156 49.13 -10.96 35.92
CA SER A 156 50.16 -11.01 34.85
C SER A 156 49.58 -10.55 33.51
N GLY A 157 50.12 -9.46 32.94
CA GLY A 157 49.75 -8.97 31.60
C GLY A 157 49.61 -7.45 31.48
N GLY A 158 50.72 -6.71 31.67
CA GLY A 158 50.76 -5.24 31.72
C GLY A 158 50.69 -4.48 30.39
N GLU A 159 50.45 -5.16 29.26
CA GLU A 159 50.24 -4.51 27.95
C GLU A 159 48.87 -4.84 27.34
N ASP A 160 48.36 -6.06 27.56
CA ASP A 160 47.08 -6.52 27.00
C ASP A 160 45.86 -5.80 27.62
N THR A 161 45.89 -5.52 28.93
CA THR A 161 44.79 -4.85 29.66
C THR A 161 44.54 -3.40 29.23
N MET A 162 45.59 -2.65 28.87
CA MET A 162 45.45 -1.27 28.36
C MET A 162 44.93 -1.24 26.91
N ALA A 163 45.33 -2.23 26.10
CA ALA A 163 44.86 -2.36 24.72
C ALA A 163 43.37 -2.72 24.65
N GLU A 164 42.90 -3.60 25.55
CA GLU A 164 41.48 -3.95 25.72
C GLU A 164 40.63 -2.76 26.19
N GLU A 165 41.15 -1.93 27.10
CA GLU A 165 40.42 -0.76 27.61
C GLU A 165 40.24 0.33 26.53
N VAL A 166 41.27 0.56 25.70
CA VAL A 166 41.19 1.51 24.57
C VAL A 166 40.21 1.03 23.50
N GLU A 167 40.24 -0.28 23.22
CA GLU A 167 39.33 -0.94 22.28
C GLU A 167 37.87 -0.83 22.73
N TYR A 168 37.59 -1.15 24.00
CA TYR A 168 36.25 -0.99 24.58
C TYR A 168 35.75 0.46 24.51
N LYS A 169 36.61 1.44 24.84
CA LYS A 169 36.27 2.87 24.75
C LYS A 169 35.94 3.30 23.32
N LEU A 170 36.68 2.79 22.34
CA LEU A 170 36.46 3.10 20.92
C LEU A 170 35.18 2.45 20.40
N TRP A 171 34.94 1.18 20.75
CA TRP A 171 33.70 0.47 20.46
C TRP A 171 32.49 1.23 21.04
N HIS A 172 32.49 1.54 22.33
CA HIS A 172 31.41 2.24 23.00
C HIS A 172 31.17 3.65 22.44
N ALA A 173 32.23 4.38 22.09
CA ALA A 173 32.10 5.69 21.44
C ALA A 173 31.47 5.60 20.04
N THR A 174 31.79 4.53 19.30
CA THR A 174 31.26 4.27 17.95
C THR A 174 29.79 3.88 18.03
N VAL A 175 29.42 2.95 18.92
CA VAL A 175 28.03 2.53 19.21
C VAL A 175 27.13 3.72 19.55
N ASN A 176 27.64 4.67 20.34
CA ASN A 176 26.90 5.87 20.72
C ASN A 176 26.91 6.99 19.67
N GLY A 177 27.42 6.75 18.45
CA GLY A 177 27.45 7.75 17.38
C GLY A 177 28.34 8.96 17.65
N SER A 178 29.21 8.89 18.67
CA SER A 178 29.90 10.06 19.21
C SER A 178 31.20 10.37 18.47
N TRP A 179 31.10 10.99 17.28
CA TRP A 179 32.26 11.34 16.45
C TRP A 179 33.37 12.08 17.22
N ARG A 180 33.02 12.98 18.14
CA ARG A 180 34.01 13.72 18.93
C ARG A 180 34.94 12.79 19.71
N ARG A 181 34.36 11.79 20.38
CA ARG A 181 35.09 10.80 21.20
C ARG A 181 35.89 9.84 20.31
N VAL A 182 35.28 9.38 19.21
CA VAL A 182 35.96 8.55 18.21
C VAL A 182 37.19 9.29 17.65
N LYS A 183 37.05 10.55 17.24
CA LYS A 183 38.14 11.38 16.73
C LYS A 183 39.25 11.62 17.76
N GLU A 184 38.90 11.83 19.02
CA GLU A 184 39.89 12.01 20.10
C GLU A 184 40.73 10.74 20.31
N ILE A 185 40.10 9.55 20.24
CA ILE A 185 40.79 8.26 20.38
C ILE A 185 41.65 7.99 19.14
N LEU A 186 41.10 8.11 17.93
CA LEU A 186 41.82 7.87 16.67
C LEU A 186 42.96 8.88 16.41
N LYS A 187 42.92 10.06 17.04
CA LYS A 187 44.05 11.02 17.00
C LYS A 187 45.23 10.58 17.84
N LYS A 188 44.99 9.87 18.94
CA LYS A 188 46.05 9.38 19.83
C LYS A 188 46.75 8.17 19.21
N ASP A 189 45.98 7.30 18.57
CA ASP A 189 46.50 6.19 17.78
C ASP A 189 45.67 6.00 16.51
N LYS A 190 46.30 6.27 15.36
CA LYS A 190 45.67 6.14 14.05
C LYS A 190 45.59 4.69 13.57
N GLY A 191 46.45 3.80 14.08
CA GLY A 191 46.46 2.38 13.74
C GLY A 191 45.16 1.68 14.14
N LEU A 192 44.45 2.23 15.15
CA LEU A 192 43.16 1.74 15.61
C LEU A 192 42.06 1.75 14.55
N VAL A 193 42.20 2.50 13.45
CA VAL A 193 41.24 2.44 12.34
C VAL A 193 41.26 1.07 11.64
N LYS A 194 42.44 0.44 11.56
CA LYS A 194 42.67 -0.88 10.96
C LYS A 194 42.53 -2.02 11.98
N LYS A 195 42.42 -1.70 13.27
CA LYS A 195 42.33 -2.70 14.34
C LYS A 195 40.95 -3.34 14.34
N GLU A 196 40.93 -4.66 14.36
CA GLU A 196 39.73 -5.48 14.51
C GLU A 196 39.32 -5.51 15.99
N PHE A 197 38.02 -5.37 16.24
CA PHE A 197 37.44 -5.60 17.55
C PHE A 197 37.41 -7.10 17.85
N SER A 198 37.63 -7.48 19.11
CA SER A 198 37.68 -8.87 19.58
C SER A 198 36.40 -9.67 19.38
N PHE A 199 35.28 -9.01 19.06
CA PHE A 199 34.01 -9.63 18.72
C PHE A 199 33.70 -9.41 17.24
N GLN A 200 33.63 -10.49 16.45
CA GLN A 200 33.24 -10.53 15.03
C GLN A 200 34.29 -9.99 14.04
N GLY A 201 35.54 -9.77 14.45
CA GLY A 201 36.60 -9.20 13.60
C GLY A 201 36.23 -7.83 12.99
N CYS A 202 35.28 -7.12 13.58
CA CYS A 202 34.74 -5.90 12.99
C CYS A 202 35.70 -4.73 13.22
N THR A 203 35.87 -3.88 12.21
CA THR A 203 36.61 -2.61 12.37
C THR A 203 35.69 -1.48 12.81
N VAL A 204 36.26 -0.34 13.19
CA VAL A 204 35.50 0.89 13.50
C VAL A 204 34.58 1.28 12.34
N LEU A 205 35.00 1.03 11.09
CA LEU A 205 34.19 1.32 9.90
C LEU A 205 33.00 0.37 9.78
N HIS A 206 33.19 -0.94 9.95
CA HIS A 206 32.09 -1.92 9.94
C HIS A 206 31.01 -1.56 10.97
N LEU A 207 31.45 -1.20 12.18
CA LEU A 207 30.57 -0.80 13.27
C LEU A 207 29.86 0.53 12.99
N ALA A 208 30.58 1.56 12.51
CA ALA A 208 29.97 2.85 12.15
C ALA A 208 28.90 2.69 11.06
N VAL A 209 29.14 1.81 10.09
CA VAL A 209 28.20 1.49 9.01
C VAL A 209 26.98 0.72 9.53
N SER A 210 27.18 -0.27 10.40
CA SER A 210 26.09 -1.08 10.96
C SER A 210 25.14 -0.28 11.84
N ILE A 211 25.64 0.73 12.55
CA ILE A 211 24.80 1.56 13.43
C ILE A 211 23.95 2.58 12.64
N GLY A 212 24.36 2.95 11.42
CA GLY A 212 23.55 3.83 10.58
C GLY A 212 23.73 5.33 10.81
N HIS A 213 24.72 5.76 11.60
CA HIS A 213 24.99 7.18 11.85
C HIS A 213 25.71 7.84 10.66
N LYS A 214 24.94 8.52 9.81
CA LYS A 214 25.43 9.22 8.59
C LYS A 214 26.65 10.10 8.85
N ASP A 215 26.53 11.01 9.81
CA ASP A 215 27.58 11.92 10.25
C ASP A 215 28.88 11.22 10.69
N LEU A 216 28.75 10.05 11.33
CA LEU A 216 29.88 9.30 11.83
C LEU A 216 30.66 8.68 10.67
N VAL A 217 29.94 8.05 9.72
CA VAL A 217 30.52 7.41 8.54
C VAL A 217 31.22 8.44 7.65
N GLU A 218 30.57 9.57 7.34
CA GLU A 218 31.17 10.64 6.54
C GLU A 218 32.46 11.17 7.17
N LYS A 219 32.42 11.50 8.46
CA LYS A 219 33.57 12.09 9.15
C LYS A 219 34.70 11.08 9.34
N LEU A 220 34.38 9.80 9.56
CA LEU A 220 35.37 8.72 9.61
C LEU A 220 36.07 8.56 8.26
N LEU A 221 35.31 8.51 7.15
CA LEU A 221 35.87 8.40 5.80
C LEU A 221 36.63 9.64 5.32
N LEU A 222 36.39 10.82 5.92
CA LEU A 222 37.18 12.05 5.71
C LEU A 222 38.45 12.10 6.57
N PHE A 223 38.48 11.37 7.69
CA PHE A 223 39.63 11.32 8.59
C PHE A 223 40.74 10.39 8.07
N ILE A 224 40.35 9.36 7.31
CA ILE A 224 41.26 8.42 6.67
C ILE A 224 41.92 9.11 5.45
N LYS A 225 43.25 9.02 5.34
CA LYS A 225 44.02 9.59 4.22
C LYS A 225 43.86 8.77 2.96
N ASP A 226 43.81 9.43 1.80
CA ASP A 226 43.56 8.78 0.50
C ASP A 226 44.47 7.57 0.20
N ASP A 227 45.74 7.61 0.63
CA ASP A 227 46.70 6.51 0.43
C ASP A 227 46.40 5.25 1.27
N GLU A 228 45.69 5.36 2.39
CA GLU A 228 45.33 4.26 3.30
C GLU A 228 43.86 3.82 3.16
N VAL A 229 43.04 4.62 2.47
CA VAL A 229 41.60 4.38 2.30
C VAL A 229 41.34 3.03 1.65
N LYS A 230 42.13 2.63 0.65
CA LYS A 230 41.93 1.36 -0.07
C LYS A 230 41.99 0.17 0.87
N ASP A 231 43.09 0.02 1.60
CA ASP A 231 43.28 -1.10 2.54
C ASP A 231 42.15 -1.17 3.58
N ILE A 232 41.73 -0.02 4.11
CA ILE A 232 40.68 0.04 5.15
C ILE A 232 39.30 -0.32 4.58
N LEU A 233 39.02 0.06 3.34
CA LEU A 233 37.75 -0.27 2.69
C LEU A 233 37.70 -1.75 2.28
N GLU A 234 38.83 -2.33 1.91
CA GLU A 234 38.94 -3.75 1.52
C GLU A 234 39.05 -4.72 2.71
N GLN A 235 39.23 -4.22 3.94
CA GLN A 235 39.20 -5.04 5.14
C GLN A 235 37.84 -5.75 5.31
N THR A 236 37.91 -7.02 5.68
CA THR A 236 36.78 -7.91 5.91
C THR A 236 36.68 -8.25 7.40
N ASN A 237 35.46 -8.48 7.88
CA ASN A 237 35.23 -9.03 9.21
C ASN A 237 35.44 -10.57 9.24
N GLU A 238 35.10 -11.22 10.36
CA GLU A 238 35.15 -12.69 10.51
C GLU A 238 34.29 -13.47 9.52
N ASP A 239 33.28 -12.85 8.90
CA ASP A 239 32.42 -13.46 7.87
C ASP A 239 32.91 -13.21 6.44
N GLY A 240 34.13 -12.67 6.27
CA GLY A 240 34.64 -12.19 4.99
C GLY A 240 33.91 -10.95 4.46
N SER A 241 33.03 -10.33 5.24
CA SER A 241 32.19 -9.22 4.81
C SER A 241 32.93 -7.89 4.94
N THR A 242 33.04 -7.15 3.84
CA THR A 242 33.49 -5.75 3.85
C THR A 242 32.42 -4.80 4.43
N ALA A 243 32.82 -3.56 4.72
CA ALA A 243 31.88 -2.52 5.15
C ALA A 243 30.71 -2.31 4.17
N LEU A 244 30.91 -2.58 2.86
CA LEU A 244 29.83 -2.51 1.88
C LEU A 244 28.81 -3.65 2.06
N HIS A 245 29.25 -4.88 2.35
CA HIS A 245 28.36 -6.00 2.66
C HIS A 245 27.49 -5.71 3.89
N ILE A 246 28.07 -5.08 4.92
CA ILE A 246 27.35 -4.65 6.12
C ILE A 246 26.35 -3.53 5.79
N ALA A 247 26.75 -2.55 4.98
CA ALA A 247 25.85 -1.47 4.55
C ALA A 247 24.62 -2.02 3.84
N VAL A 248 24.81 -3.00 2.95
CA VAL A 248 23.72 -3.71 2.27
C VAL A 248 22.91 -4.52 3.28
N SER A 249 23.55 -5.31 4.15
CA SER A 249 22.83 -6.16 5.10
C SER A 249 21.90 -5.38 6.02
N VAL A 250 22.32 -4.20 6.46
CA VAL A 250 21.53 -3.32 7.34
C VAL A 250 20.59 -2.40 6.56
N GLY A 251 20.75 -2.26 5.24
CA GLY A 251 19.98 -1.32 4.42
C GLY A 251 20.41 0.13 4.57
N ASN A 252 21.67 0.38 4.94
CA ASN A 252 22.24 1.72 5.09
C ASN A 252 22.62 2.31 3.72
N GLU A 253 21.62 2.81 3.00
CA GLU A 253 21.76 3.37 1.65
C GLU A 253 22.80 4.50 1.58
N HIS A 254 22.88 5.35 2.61
CA HIS A 254 23.81 6.47 2.61
C HIS A 254 25.27 6.01 2.70
N ALA A 255 25.59 5.11 3.65
CA ALA A 255 26.93 4.55 3.76
C ALA A 255 27.30 3.76 2.49
N MET A 256 26.37 2.95 1.96
CA MET A 256 26.58 2.21 0.72
C MET A 256 26.97 3.15 -0.43
N LYS A 257 26.23 4.25 -0.67
CA LYS A 257 26.56 5.22 -1.74
C LYS A 257 27.95 5.82 -1.56
N LEU A 258 28.30 6.21 -0.33
CA LEU A 258 29.61 6.80 -0.03
C LEU A 258 30.75 5.80 -0.26
N LEU A 259 30.58 4.55 0.18
CA LEU A 259 31.59 3.49 0.01
C LEU A 259 31.81 3.20 -1.48
N VAL A 260 30.74 3.03 -2.25
CA VAL A 260 30.81 2.78 -3.71
C VAL A 260 31.43 3.96 -4.47
N GLN A 261 31.14 5.20 -4.06
CA GLN A 261 31.75 6.39 -4.65
C GLN A 261 33.26 6.48 -4.39
N LYS A 262 33.70 6.08 -3.19
CA LYS A 262 35.11 6.12 -2.81
C LYS A 262 35.93 4.98 -3.40
N HIS A 263 35.38 3.76 -3.41
CA HIS A 263 36.09 2.59 -3.91
C HIS A 263 35.16 1.63 -4.63
N LYS A 264 35.19 1.64 -5.95
CA LYS A 264 34.27 0.84 -6.79
C LYS A 264 34.64 -0.64 -6.86
N ASP A 265 35.86 -1.03 -6.48
CA ASP A 265 36.26 -2.45 -6.49
C ASP A 265 35.56 -3.26 -5.39
N LEU A 266 34.97 -2.56 -4.39
CA LEU A 266 34.10 -3.15 -3.39
C LEU A 266 32.90 -3.91 -4.00
N LEU A 267 32.45 -3.52 -5.20
CA LEU A 267 31.28 -4.10 -5.86
C LEU A 267 31.46 -5.58 -6.24
N THR A 268 32.70 -6.05 -6.39
CA THR A 268 33.03 -7.40 -6.88
C THR A 268 33.69 -8.29 -5.84
N MET A 269 34.00 -7.75 -4.66
CA MET A 269 34.53 -8.54 -3.55
C MET A 269 33.44 -9.42 -2.96
N LYS A 270 33.83 -10.60 -2.50
CA LYS A 270 32.91 -11.62 -1.99
C LYS A 270 33.12 -11.84 -0.51
N ASP A 271 32.03 -12.10 0.19
CA ASP A 271 32.05 -12.63 1.55
C ASP A 271 32.41 -14.13 1.57
N ASP A 272 32.52 -14.72 2.76
CA ASP A 272 32.86 -16.13 2.92
C ASP A 272 31.77 -17.09 2.37
N ASN A 273 30.57 -16.57 2.09
CA ASN A 273 29.50 -17.30 1.41
C ASN A 273 29.58 -17.18 -0.12
N ASP A 274 30.68 -16.66 -0.67
CA ASP A 274 30.88 -16.38 -2.10
C ASP A 274 29.87 -15.36 -2.67
N GLN A 275 29.27 -14.52 -1.82
CA GLN A 275 28.29 -13.51 -2.22
C GLN A 275 28.96 -12.16 -2.39
N ASP A 276 28.75 -11.54 -3.54
CA ASP A 276 29.05 -10.12 -3.71
C ASP A 276 27.94 -9.24 -3.09
N PRO A 277 28.17 -7.93 -2.88
CA PRO A 277 27.17 -7.04 -2.29
C PRO A 277 25.85 -6.99 -3.07
N LEU A 278 25.88 -7.24 -4.38
CA LEU A 278 24.70 -7.23 -5.23
C LEU A 278 23.80 -8.44 -4.95
N ILE A 279 24.38 -9.64 -4.90
CA ILE A 279 23.69 -10.88 -4.50
C ILE A 279 23.17 -10.79 -3.07
N LYS A 280 23.94 -10.19 -2.16
CA LYS A 280 23.49 -9.94 -0.78
C LYS A 280 22.24 -9.07 -0.75
N ALA A 281 22.20 -7.99 -1.54
CA ALA A 281 21.03 -7.11 -1.65
C ALA A 281 19.81 -7.85 -2.19
N PHE A 282 20.01 -8.73 -3.17
CA PHE A 282 18.94 -9.57 -3.72
C PHE A 282 18.38 -10.56 -2.69
N ASN A 283 19.23 -11.30 -1.99
CA ASN A 283 18.81 -12.28 -0.98
C ASN A 283 18.07 -11.61 0.19
N ASN A 284 18.42 -10.37 0.50
CA ASN A 284 17.74 -9.56 1.52
C ASN A 284 16.49 -8.84 0.98
N MET A 285 16.09 -9.06 -0.27
CA MET A 285 14.94 -8.42 -0.94
C MET A 285 15.01 -6.89 -0.97
N GLN A 286 16.22 -6.32 -0.97
CA GLN A 286 16.45 -4.87 -0.98
C GLN A 286 16.61 -4.36 -2.41
N PHE A 287 15.51 -4.32 -3.16
CA PHE A 287 15.53 -4.02 -4.58
C PHE A 287 16.09 -2.62 -4.92
N ASP A 288 15.85 -1.60 -4.10
CA ASP A 288 16.37 -0.24 -4.38
C ASP A 288 17.90 -0.17 -4.27
N ILE A 289 18.46 -0.89 -3.29
CA ILE A 289 19.91 -1.05 -3.11
C ILE A 289 20.48 -1.89 -4.24
N PHE A 290 19.81 -2.99 -4.59
CA PHE A 290 20.16 -3.83 -5.74
C PHE A 290 20.25 -3.00 -7.03
N ALA A 291 19.22 -2.20 -7.33
CA ALA A 291 19.16 -1.35 -8.51
C ALA A 291 20.32 -0.35 -8.56
N TYR A 292 20.68 0.25 -7.41
CA TYR A 292 21.81 1.16 -7.34
C TYR A 292 23.15 0.45 -7.58
N LEU A 293 23.38 -0.69 -6.92
CA LEU A 293 24.62 -1.46 -7.05
C LEU A 293 24.80 -1.99 -8.47
N PHE A 294 23.73 -2.49 -9.09
CA PHE A 294 23.77 -2.99 -10.46
C PHE A 294 24.12 -1.87 -11.45
N LYS A 295 23.51 -0.69 -11.28
CA LYS A 295 23.83 0.50 -12.08
C LYS A 295 25.28 0.93 -11.90
N ALA A 296 25.77 0.98 -10.65
CA ALA A 296 27.15 1.34 -10.35
C ALA A 296 28.16 0.33 -10.96
N ALA A 297 27.85 -0.97 -10.94
CA ALA A 297 28.66 -2.00 -11.58
C ALA A 297 28.66 -1.87 -13.11
N SER A 298 27.50 -1.55 -13.70
CA SER A 298 27.33 -1.28 -15.14
C SER A 298 28.16 -0.08 -15.60
N GLU A 299 28.09 1.04 -14.88
CA GLU A 299 28.89 2.24 -15.16
C GLU A 299 30.40 1.99 -15.01
N ASN A 300 30.80 1.03 -14.18
CA ASN A 300 32.21 0.66 -13.97
C ASN A 300 32.68 -0.48 -14.88
N LYS A 301 31.85 -0.96 -15.83
CA LYS A 301 32.15 -2.11 -16.72
C LYS A 301 32.54 -3.39 -15.97
N LYS A 302 32.04 -3.58 -14.75
CA LYS A 302 32.33 -4.74 -13.89
C LYS A 302 31.23 -5.81 -13.89
N VAL A 303 30.24 -5.69 -14.76
CA VAL A 303 29.06 -6.56 -14.77
C VAL A 303 29.45 -8.03 -14.98
N GLU A 304 30.44 -8.31 -15.84
CA GLU A 304 30.95 -9.66 -16.10
C GLU A 304 31.73 -10.27 -14.92
N GLU A 305 32.21 -9.43 -13.99
CA GLU A 305 32.95 -9.88 -12.81
C GLU A 305 32.04 -10.32 -11.66
N LEU A 306 30.77 -9.87 -11.68
CA LEU A 306 29.77 -10.15 -10.66
C LEU A 306 29.42 -11.64 -10.58
N SER A 307 29.01 -12.08 -9.39
CA SER A 307 28.55 -13.44 -9.14
C SER A 307 27.35 -13.81 -10.02
N ILE A 308 26.48 -12.86 -10.37
CA ILE A 308 25.36 -13.10 -11.31
C ILE A 308 25.82 -13.52 -12.71
N ALA A 309 26.91 -12.95 -13.23
CA ALA A 309 27.44 -13.29 -14.55
C ALA A 309 28.15 -14.65 -14.57
N LYS A 310 28.76 -15.02 -13.44
CA LYS A 310 29.47 -16.29 -13.25
C LYS A 310 28.53 -17.44 -12.88
N ALA A 311 27.37 -17.14 -12.30
CA ALA A 311 26.33 -18.09 -11.99
C ALA A 311 25.67 -18.58 -13.28
N LYS A 312 26.32 -19.52 -13.97
CA LYS A 312 25.71 -20.32 -15.06
C LYS A 312 24.49 -21.16 -14.62
N LYS A 313 24.00 -20.97 -13.39
CA LYS A 313 22.71 -21.50 -12.89
C LYS A 313 21.61 -20.51 -13.23
N THR A 314 21.23 -20.60 -14.49
CA THR A 314 20.03 -20.09 -15.12
C THR A 314 18.86 -19.79 -14.15
N GLU A 315 18.42 -20.79 -13.37
CA GLU A 315 17.22 -20.67 -12.51
C GLU A 315 17.28 -19.52 -11.48
N THR A 316 18.49 -19.12 -11.05
CA THR A 316 18.67 -17.97 -10.12
C THR A 316 18.51 -16.63 -10.85
N GLY A 317 18.90 -16.56 -12.13
CA GLY A 317 18.79 -15.37 -12.98
C GLY A 317 17.36 -15.05 -13.39
N ALA A 318 16.57 -16.06 -13.78
CA ALA A 318 15.15 -15.88 -14.05
C ALA A 318 14.39 -15.37 -12.82
N SER A 319 14.68 -15.95 -11.63
CA SER A 319 14.10 -15.52 -10.36
C SER A 319 14.44 -14.04 -10.03
N LEU A 320 15.66 -13.61 -10.34
CA LEU A 320 16.08 -12.22 -10.17
C LEU A 320 15.24 -11.25 -11.02
N ILE A 321 15.05 -11.57 -12.30
CA ILE A 321 14.21 -10.75 -13.19
C ILE A 321 12.75 -10.75 -12.71
N VAL A 322 12.21 -11.92 -12.32
CA VAL A 322 10.84 -12.03 -11.78
C VAL A 322 10.66 -11.16 -10.53
N ASN A 323 11.60 -11.21 -9.59
CA ASN A 323 11.51 -10.47 -8.34
C ASN A 323 11.65 -8.95 -8.57
N THR A 324 12.55 -8.51 -9.46
CA THR A 324 12.69 -7.08 -9.80
C THR A 324 11.45 -6.53 -10.51
N ILE A 325 10.84 -7.31 -11.41
CA ILE A 325 9.55 -6.97 -12.05
C ILE A 325 8.42 -6.92 -11.02
N THR A 326 8.38 -7.88 -10.10
CA THR A 326 7.37 -7.94 -9.03
C THR A 326 7.50 -6.75 -8.08
N ALA A 327 8.73 -6.30 -7.81
CA ALA A 327 9.06 -5.08 -7.09
C ALA A 327 8.79 -3.79 -7.89
N LYS A 328 8.29 -3.90 -9.14
CA LYS A 328 7.99 -2.79 -10.07
C LYS A 328 9.21 -1.97 -10.48
N GLN A 329 10.41 -2.54 -10.38
CA GLN A 329 11.65 -1.92 -10.83
C GLN A 329 11.93 -2.21 -12.30
N TYR A 330 11.02 -1.77 -13.17
CA TYR A 330 11.08 -2.07 -14.61
C TYR A 330 12.33 -1.54 -15.32
N SER A 331 12.95 -0.45 -14.84
CA SER A 331 14.21 0.05 -15.41
C SER A 331 15.35 -0.93 -15.16
N THR A 332 15.49 -1.40 -13.92
CA THR A 332 16.53 -2.35 -13.54
C THR A 332 16.30 -3.70 -14.17
N ALA A 333 15.05 -4.15 -14.26
CA ALA A 333 14.69 -5.37 -14.99
C ALA A 333 15.07 -5.27 -16.47
N TYR A 334 14.87 -4.11 -17.11
CA TYR A 334 15.30 -3.89 -18.50
C TYR A 334 16.82 -3.98 -18.63
N ASP A 335 17.57 -3.30 -17.77
CA ASP A 335 19.03 -3.31 -17.80
C ASP A 335 19.59 -4.72 -17.54
N LEU A 336 18.94 -5.53 -16.69
CA LEU A 336 19.28 -6.93 -16.45
C LEU A 336 19.05 -7.82 -17.68
N ILE A 337 17.92 -7.64 -18.38
CA ILE A 337 17.60 -8.42 -19.59
C ILE A 337 18.58 -8.10 -20.73
N GLU A 338 18.98 -6.83 -20.87
CA GLU A 338 19.97 -6.43 -21.87
C GLU A 338 21.37 -6.97 -21.54
N ALA A 339 21.73 -7.03 -20.26
CA ALA A 339 23.02 -7.57 -19.81
C ALA A 339 23.08 -9.11 -19.88
N PHE A 340 21.96 -9.79 -19.57
CA PHE A 340 21.88 -11.25 -19.48
C PHE A 340 20.61 -11.79 -20.18
N PRO A 341 20.56 -11.79 -21.52
CA PRO A 341 19.40 -12.28 -22.28
C PRO A 341 18.99 -13.71 -21.99
N GLU A 342 19.95 -14.56 -21.62
CA GLU A 342 19.77 -15.99 -21.34
C GLU A 342 18.78 -16.25 -20.20
N PHE A 343 18.69 -15.35 -19.22
CA PHE A 343 17.79 -15.50 -18.05
C PHE A 343 16.30 -15.44 -18.40
N VAL A 344 15.96 -14.91 -19.58
CA VAL A 344 14.57 -14.79 -20.04
C VAL A 344 14.05 -16.09 -20.65
N VAL A 345 14.93 -16.88 -21.25
CA VAL A 345 14.60 -17.99 -22.15
C VAL A 345 14.27 -19.30 -21.41
N GLU A 346 14.47 -19.32 -20.10
CA GLU A 346 14.44 -20.55 -19.31
C GLU A 346 13.03 -21.04 -18.99
N ASN A 347 12.13 -20.11 -18.66
CA ASN A 347 10.76 -20.41 -18.29
C ASN A 347 9.83 -19.24 -18.59
N ASP A 348 8.53 -19.50 -18.54
CA ASP A 348 7.47 -18.52 -18.72
C ASP A 348 7.27 -17.60 -17.51
N GLN A 349 8.01 -17.77 -16.41
CA GLN A 349 7.80 -17.01 -15.17
C GLN A 349 8.08 -15.52 -15.36
N VAL A 350 9.10 -15.15 -16.13
CA VAL A 350 9.40 -13.74 -16.42
C VAL A 350 8.21 -13.10 -17.12
N LEU A 351 7.69 -13.75 -18.18
CA LEU A 351 6.59 -13.20 -18.95
C LEU A 351 5.26 -13.21 -18.17
N MET A 352 5.01 -14.23 -17.35
CA MET A 352 3.89 -14.27 -16.41
C MET A 352 4.00 -13.16 -15.35
N ALA A 353 5.18 -12.92 -14.77
CA ALA A 353 5.39 -11.84 -13.80
C ALA A 353 5.10 -10.47 -14.42
N ILE A 354 5.50 -10.27 -15.68
CA ILE A 354 5.15 -9.08 -16.46
C ILE A 354 3.63 -8.99 -16.58
N ALA A 355 2.92 -10.05 -16.99
CA ALA A 355 1.47 -10.04 -17.12
C ALA A 355 0.73 -9.70 -15.81
N ARG A 356 1.21 -10.22 -14.67
CA ARG A 356 0.60 -10.01 -13.35
C ARG A 356 0.79 -8.59 -12.82
N THR A 357 1.95 -8.00 -13.10
CA THR A 357 2.34 -6.71 -12.49
C THR A 357 2.24 -5.53 -13.45
N PHE A 358 2.03 -5.79 -14.74
CA PHE A 358 2.05 -4.79 -15.79
C PHE A 358 1.21 -3.57 -15.38
N PRO A 359 1.72 -2.34 -15.52
CA PRO A 359 0.98 -1.16 -15.10
C PRO A 359 -0.37 -1.07 -15.85
N SER A 360 -1.46 -1.27 -15.10
CA SER A 360 -2.82 -1.40 -15.63
C SER A 360 -3.39 -0.09 -16.18
N HIS A 361 -2.84 1.07 -15.79
CA HIS A 361 -3.22 2.36 -16.35
C HIS A 361 -2.38 2.63 -17.60
N GLU A 362 -2.93 2.30 -18.77
CA GLU A 362 -2.57 3.09 -19.94
C GLU A 362 -3.03 4.51 -19.64
N LEU A 363 -2.14 5.50 -19.75
CA LEU A 363 -2.46 6.90 -19.49
C LEU A 363 -3.83 7.23 -20.11
N ASN A 364 -4.79 7.59 -19.26
CA ASN A 364 -6.12 7.97 -19.72
C ASN A 364 -5.98 9.13 -20.71
N TYR A 365 -6.98 9.36 -21.58
CA TYR A 365 -6.96 10.45 -22.57
C TYR A 365 -6.48 11.79 -21.98
N TRP A 366 -6.93 12.12 -20.77
CA TRP A 366 -6.55 13.33 -20.02
C TRP A 366 -5.11 13.31 -19.48
N GLU A 367 -4.57 12.15 -19.10
CA GLU A 367 -3.18 12.00 -18.67
C GLU A 367 -2.21 11.98 -19.86
N ARG A 368 -2.73 11.76 -21.08
CA ARG A 368 -1.99 11.75 -22.35
C ARG A 368 -1.95 13.12 -23.04
N ALA A 369 -3.05 13.87 -22.93
CA ALA A 369 -3.26 15.14 -23.64
C ALA A 369 -2.75 16.39 -22.89
N ILE A 370 -2.43 16.27 -21.61
CA ILE A 370 -2.00 17.39 -20.78
C ILE A 370 -0.52 17.17 -20.42
N ASP A 371 0.37 18.03 -20.94
CA ASP A 371 1.64 18.34 -20.27
C ASP A 371 1.35 19.58 -19.40
N PRO A 372 0.96 19.40 -18.12
CA PRO A 372 0.50 20.53 -17.33
C PRO A 372 1.71 21.36 -16.88
N PRO A 373 1.61 22.71 -16.90
CA PRO A 373 2.70 23.60 -16.51
C PRO A 373 2.95 23.63 -14.98
N VAL A 374 2.34 22.73 -14.20
CA VAL A 374 2.34 22.78 -12.73
C VAL A 374 3.20 21.65 -12.14
N PRO A 375 4.20 21.94 -11.27
CA PRO A 375 5.09 20.96 -10.64
C PRO A 375 4.43 19.91 -9.73
N ARG A 376 3.10 19.97 -9.52
CA ARG A 376 2.38 19.21 -8.48
C ARG A 376 2.01 17.77 -8.85
N ILE A 377 2.49 17.23 -9.97
CA ILE A 377 2.09 15.89 -10.40
C ILE A 377 3.31 15.02 -10.78
N ASN A 378 4.33 15.00 -9.93
CA ASN A 378 5.45 14.04 -10.00
C ASN A 378 4.97 12.58 -10.11
N HIS A 379 3.78 12.26 -9.59
CA HIS A 379 3.22 10.91 -9.63
C HIS A 379 2.78 10.47 -11.05
N ILE A 380 2.23 11.36 -11.89
CA ILE A 380 1.86 11.00 -13.27
C ILE A 380 3.12 10.83 -14.13
N LYS A 381 4.12 11.70 -13.95
CA LYS A 381 5.41 11.57 -14.64
C LYS A 381 6.08 10.23 -14.30
N LYS A 382 6.19 9.89 -13.01
CA LYS A 382 6.72 8.59 -12.57
C LYS A 382 5.92 7.40 -13.12
N LYS A 383 4.57 7.49 -13.17
CA LYS A 383 3.73 6.44 -13.78
C LYS A 383 3.99 6.28 -15.28
N LYS A 384 4.12 7.38 -16.02
CA LYS A 384 4.45 7.38 -17.46
C LYS A 384 5.82 6.75 -17.72
N GLU A 385 6.82 7.11 -16.91
CA GLU A 385 8.15 6.51 -16.97
C GLU A 385 8.12 5.02 -16.65
N ALA A 386 7.45 4.60 -15.58
CA ALA A 386 7.30 3.19 -15.21
C ALA A 386 6.60 2.37 -16.31
N PHE A 387 5.53 2.91 -16.91
CA PHE A 387 4.86 2.27 -18.05
C PHE A 387 5.80 2.15 -19.26
N GLY A 388 6.58 3.20 -19.55
CA GLY A 388 7.58 3.20 -20.61
C GLY A 388 8.63 2.10 -20.44
N HIS A 389 9.19 1.97 -19.23
CA HIS A 389 10.14 0.91 -18.90
C HIS A 389 9.48 -0.48 -18.95
N ALA A 390 8.28 -0.66 -18.38
CA ALA A 390 7.56 -1.93 -18.42
C ALA A 390 7.30 -2.42 -19.86
N ARG A 391 6.99 -1.49 -20.77
CA ARG A 391 6.81 -1.80 -22.19
C ARG A 391 8.12 -2.21 -22.87
N LYS A 392 9.26 -1.60 -22.50
CA LYS A 392 10.58 -2.00 -22.99
C LYS A 392 10.95 -3.40 -22.51
N VAL A 393 10.75 -3.68 -21.22
CA VAL A 393 10.92 -5.02 -20.63
C VAL A 393 10.11 -6.05 -21.39
N LEU A 394 8.80 -5.81 -21.58
CA LEU A 394 7.93 -6.69 -22.35
C LEU A 394 8.42 -6.90 -23.79
N GLY A 395 8.82 -5.82 -24.47
CA GLY A 395 9.34 -5.87 -25.83
C GLY A 395 10.58 -6.76 -25.94
N SER A 396 11.62 -6.44 -25.16
CA SER A 396 12.90 -7.16 -25.14
C SER A 396 12.70 -8.62 -24.74
N THR A 397 11.88 -8.89 -23.72
CA THR A 397 11.55 -10.26 -23.28
C THR A 397 10.96 -11.08 -24.44
N CYS A 398 9.96 -10.54 -25.15
CA CYS A 398 9.36 -11.25 -26.26
C CYS A 398 10.31 -11.39 -27.46
N ASP A 399 11.16 -10.41 -27.73
CA ASP A 399 12.16 -10.49 -28.81
C ASP A 399 13.16 -11.62 -28.55
N GLN A 400 13.57 -11.82 -27.29
CA GLN A 400 14.40 -12.97 -26.90
C GLN A 400 13.67 -14.31 -27.06
N ILE A 401 12.40 -14.38 -26.68
CA ILE A 401 11.58 -15.60 -26.83
C ILE A 401 11.32 -15.93 -28.30
N ASP A 402 11.16 -14.93 -29.16
CA ASP A 402 10.90 -15.14 -30.59
C ASP A 402 12.07 -15.80 -31.31
N ASN A 403 13.29 -15.68 -30.78
CA ASN A 403 14.48 -16.39 -31.26
C ASN A 403 14.40 -17.91 -31.00
N LEU A 404 13.50 -18.38 -30.12
CA LEU A 404 13.28 -19.78 -29.79
C LEU A 404 12.25 -20.41 -30.73
N ILE A 405 12.71 -20.78 -31.93
CA ILE A 405 11.86 -21.19 -33.07
C ILE A 405 10.84 -22.30 -32.72
N HIS A 406 11.16 -23.24 -31.82
CA HIS A 406 10.34 -24.43 -31.55
C HIS A 406 9.51 -24.40 -30.26
N THR A 407 9.88 -23.62 -29.24
CA THR A 407 9.22 -23.63 -27.91
C THR A 407 8.45 -22.35 -27.60
N ARG A 408 8.56 -21.29 -28.42
CA ARG A 408 7.92 -19.98 -28.17
C ARG A 408 6.43 -20.03 -27.85
N HIS A 409 5.69 -20.97 -28.45
CA HIS A 409 4.23 -21.06 -28.27
C HIS A 409 3.87 -21.34 -26.81
N LEU A 410 4.62 -22.22 -26.12
CA LEU A 410 4.39 -22.60 -24.73
C LEU A 410 4.48 -21.40 -23.76
N PHE A 411 5.44 -20.50 -23.99
CA PHE A 411 5.61 -19.28 -23.18
C PHE A 411 4.40 -18.34 -23.29
N TYR A 412 3.81 -18.27 -24.50
CA TYR A 412 2.69 -17.39 -24.78
C TYR A 412 1.36 -17.95 -24.28
N GLU A 413 1.18 -19.27 -24.20
CA GLU A 413 -0.07 -19.89 -23.74
C GLU A 413 -0.39 -19.57 -22.27
N HIS A 414 0.57 -19.73 -21.36
CA HIS A 414 0.34 -19.44 -19.95
C HIS A 414 0.23 -17.93 -19.70
N THR A 415 1.08 -17.15 -20.36
CA THR A 415 1.11 -15.71 -20.19
C THR A 415 -0.16 -15.03 -20.67
N ILE A 416 -0.74 -15.45 -21.81
CA ILE A 416 -1.96 -14.80 -22.32
C ILE A 416 -3.15 -15.04 -21.38
N LEU A 417 -3.20 -16.19 -20.71
CA LEU A 417 -4.20 -16.51 -19.68
C LEU A 417 -3.99 -15.64 -18.43
N GLU A 418 -2.75 -15.47 -17.97
CA GLU A 418 -2.42 -14.56 -16.87
C GLU A 418 -2.76 -13.10 -17.23
N ALA A 419 -2.46 -12.66 -18.45
CA ALA A 419 -2.82 -11.33 -18.91
C ALA A 419 -4.34 -11.12 -18.94
N ALA A 420 -5.11 -12.17 -19.25
CA ALA A 420 -6.57 -12.17 -19.16
C ALA A 420 -7.08 -12.08 -17.72
N ILE A 421 -6.41 -12.70 -16.74
CA ILE A 421 -6.78 -12.63 -15.32
C ILE A 421 -6.50 -11.23 -14.74
N TYR A 422 -5.34 -10.65 -15.06
CA TYR A 422 -4.88 -9.38 -14.49
C TYR A 422 -5.23 -8.14 -15.33
N ASN A 423 -6.02 -8.31 -16.39
CA ASN A 423 -6.44 -7.25 -17.33
C ASN A 423 -5.26 -6.49 -17.96
N ALA A 424 -4.17 -7.20 -18.28
CA ALA A 424 -2.95 -6.63 -18.85
C ALA A 424 -3.05 -6.49 -20.38
N GLY A 425 -3.86 -5.54 -20.84
CA GLY A 425 -4.17 -5.34 -22.26
C GLY A 425 -2.95 -5.16 -23.18
N ALA A 426 -1.91 -4.45 -22.74
CA ALA A 426 -0.69 -4.26 -23.52
C ALA A 426 0.06 -5.59 -23.76
N VAL A 427 0.22 -6.39 -22.70
CA VAL A 427 0.83 -7.73 -22.76
C VAL A 427 0.04 -8.63 -23.68
N PHE A 428 -1.28 -8.68 -23.50
CA PHE A 428 -2.19 -9.47 -24.33
C PHE A 428 -2.08 -9.12 -25.82
N SER A 429 -2.08 -7.82 -26.14
CA SER A 429 -1.96 -7.33 -27.52
C SER A 429 -0.63 -7.70 -28.17
N MET A 430 0.43 -7.66 -27.37
CA MET A 430 1.79 -7.91 -27.82
C MET A 430 1.97 -9.40 -28.15
N ILE A 431 1.40 -10.26 -27.31
CA ILE A 431 1.40 -11.71 -27.52
C ILE A 431 0.56 -12.08 -28.74
N LEU A 432 -0.66 -11.53 -28.89
CA LEU A 432 -1.53 -11.82 -30.02
C LEU A 432 -0.91 -11.46 -31.37
N ARG A 433 -0.09 -10.41 -31.43
CA ARG A 433 0.65 -10.02 -32.64
C ARG A 433 1.70 -11.05 -33.04
N ARG A 434 2.32 -11.72 -32.08
CA ARG A 434 3.40 -12.71 -32.29
C ARG A 434 2.87 -14.14 -32.44
N SER A 435 1.85 -14.49 -31.66
CA SER A 435 1.21 -15.80 -31.66
C SER A 435 -0.31 -15.63 -31.68
N ARG A 436 -0.88 -15.55 -32.88
CA ARG A 436 -2.32 -15.31 -33.07
C ARG A 436 -3.19 -16.38 -32.41
N GLU A 437 -2.78 -17.64 -32.40
CA GLU A 437 -3.57 -18.76 -31.90
C GLU A 437 -3.56 -18.93 -30.37
N SER A 438 -2.70 -18.21 -29.64
CA SER A 438 -2.54 -18.41 -28.18
C SER A 438 -3.78 -18.07 -27.37
N HIS A 439 -4.68 -17.22 -27.90
CA HIS A 439 -5.92 -16.87 -27.19
C HIS A 439 -6.87 -18.07 -27.00
N LYS A 440 -6.70 -19.14 -27.79
CA LYS A 440 -7.47 -20.40 -27.71
C LYS A 440 -6.89 -21.38 -26.70
N SER A 441 -5.68 -21.13 -26.19
CA SER A 441 -5.08 -21.95 -25.13
C SER A 441 -5.99 -21.92 -23.90
N LYS A 442 -6.05 -23.04 -23.18
CA LYS A 442 -6.96 -23.23 -22.05
C LYS A 442 -6.19 -23.38 -20.75
N ASN A 443 -6.75 -22.85 -19.67
CA ASN A 443 -6.23 -23.07 -18.33
C ASN A 443 -6.56 -24.49 -17.83
N LYS A 444 -6.13 -24.82 -16.61
CA LYS A 444 -6.40 -26.12 -15.97
C LYS A 444 -7.89 -26.44 -15.80
N ASP A 445 -8.73 -25.40 -15.70
CA ASP A 445 -10.19 -25.53 -15.58
C ASP A 445 -10.89 -25.63 -16.94
N GLY A 446 -10.14 -25.55 -18.05
CA GLY A 446 -10.66 -25.63 -19.41
C GLY A 446 -11.15 -24.30 -20.00
N TYR A 447 -10.92 -23.17 -19.32
CA TYR A 447 -11.27 -21.82 -19.79
C TYR A 447 -10.18 -21.21 -20.66
N ASP A 448 -10.57 -20.63 -21.78
CA ASP A 448 -9.67 -19.85 -22.62
C ASP A 448 -9.49 -18.41 -22.13
N SER A 449 -8.62 -17.66 -22.81
CA SER A 449 -8.28 -16.30 -22.43
C SER A 449 -9.46 -15.31 -22.43
N PHE A 450 -10.45 -15.48 -23.31
CA PHE A 450 -11.62 -14.59 -23.33
C PHE A 450 -12.67 -15.01 -22.31
N GLN A 451 -12.85 -16.31 -22.05
CA GLN A 451 -13.66 -16.81 -20.95
C GLN A 451 -13.10 -16.32 -19.60
N LEU A 452 -11.79 -16.37 -19.40
CA LEU A 452 -11.13 -15.79 -18.24
C LEU A 452 -11.34 -14.28 -18.17
N ALA A 453 -11.23 -13.55 -19.29
CA ALA A 453 -11.51 -12.12 -19.29
C ALA A 453 -12.94 -11.78 -18.83
N VAL A 454 -13.92 -12.64 -19.15
CA VAL A 454 -15.30 -12.51 -18.67
C VAL A 454 -15.45 -12.79 -17.19
N ILE A 455 -14.80 -13.85 -16.69
CA ILE A 455 -14.84 -14.22 -15.27
C ILE A 455 -14.17 -13.16 -14.39
N TYR A 456 -13.03 -12.61 -14.84
CA TYR A 456 -12.21 -11.67 -14.07
C TYR A 456 -12.49 -10.19 -14.38
N ARG A 457 -13.48 -9.89 -15.23
CA ARG A 457 -13.89 -8.53 -15.61
C ARG A 457 -12.74 -7.71 -16.22
N SER A 458 -12.00 -8.36 -17.10
CA SER A 458 -10.87 -7.78 -17.79
C SER A 458 -11.32 -7.03 -19.04
N GLU A 459 -11.80 -5.81 -18.80
CA GLU A 459 -12.34 -4.86 -19.80
C GLU A 459 -11.45 -4.73 -21.04
N LYS A 460 -10.14 -4.52 -20.86
CA LYS A 460 -9.20 -4.29 -21.98
C LYS A 460 -9.04 -5.51 -22.86
N ILE A 461 -9.12 -6.68 -22.25
CA ILE A 461 -8.97 -7.96 -22.93
C ILE A 461 -10.25 -8.24 -23.72
N TYR A 462 -11.41 -7.99 -23.12
CA TYR A 462 -12.68 -8.08 -23.81
C TYR A 462 -12.79 -7.12 -25.00
N ASP A 463 -12.23 -5.91 -24.91
CA ASP A 463 -12.22 -4.96 -26.04
C ASP A 463 -11.57 -5.56 -27.30
N TYR A 464 -10.58 -6.45 -27.17
CA TYR A 464 -10.00 -7.16 -28.31
C TYR A 464 -11.00 -8.08 -29.02
N LEU A 465 -11.94 -8.69 -28.29
CA LEU A 465 -12.99 -9.53 -28.88
C LEU A 465 -13.86 -8.74 -29.86
N SER A 466 -14.03 -7.44 -29.63
CA SER A 466 -14.80 -6.57 -30.53
C SER A 466 -14.07 -6.33 -31.87
N ILE A 467 -12.74 -6.22 -31.82
CA ILE A 467 -11.83 -5.97 -32.96
C ILE A 467 -11.57 -7.26 -33.76
N MET A 468 -11.69 -8.43 -33.13
CA MET A 468 -11.57 -9.71 -33.83
C MET A 468 -12.56 -9.80 -34.99
N GLY A 469 -12.09 -10.41 -36.09
CA GLY A 469 -12.88 -10.65 -37.30
C GLY A 469 -13.95 -11.72 -37.10
N GLU A 470 -14.11 -12.63 -38.06
CA GLU A 470 -15.11 -13.70 -37.97
C GLU A 470 -14.83 -14.73 -36.87
N GLU A 471 -13.57 -14.84 -36.43
CA GLU A 471 -13.14 -15.72 -35.34
C GLU A 471 -13.94 -15.49 -34.04
N LYS A 472 -14.42 -14.26 -33.78
CA LYS A 472 -15.21 -13.98 -32.57
C LYS A 472 -16.53 -14.75 -32.49
N ASN A 473 -17.02 -15.27 -33.62
CA ASN A 473 -18.27 -16.03 -33.66
C ASN A 473 -18.20 -17.34 -32.85
N CYS A 474 -17.01 -17.93 -32.67
CA CYS A 474 -16.88 -19.12 -31.82
C CYS A 474 -17.23 -18.82 -30.34
N TYR A 475 -16.93 -17.61 -29.86
CA TYR A 475 -17.26 -17.16 -28.50
C TYR A 475 -18.75 -16.94 -28.27
N ARG A 476 -19.55 -16.84 -29.34
CA ARG A 476 -21.01 -16.75 -29.23
C ARG A 476 -21.67 -18.09 -28.93
N THR A 477 -20.98 -19.19 -29.23
CA THR A 477 -21.51 -20.55 -29.08
C THR A 477 -20.71 -21.40 -28.09
N ILE A 478 -19.56 -20.89 -27.61
CA ILE A 478 -18.71 -21.58 -26.65
C ILE A 478 -19.46 -21.91 -25.36
N LYS A 479 -19.16 -23.07 -24.81
CA LYS A 479 -19.64 -23.57 -23.53
C LYS A 479 -18.49 -24.14 -22.71
N ASP A 480 -18.60 -24.07 -21.40
CA ASP A 480 -17.73 -24.81 -20.49
C ASP A 480 -18.22 -26.24 -20.25
N SER A 481 -17.49 -26.98 -19.41
CA SER A 481 -17.83 -28.34 -18.98
C SER A 481 -19.20 -28.47 -18.32
N PHE A 482 -19.74 -27.35 -17.81
CA PHE A 482 -21.05 -27.28 -17.16
C PHE A 482 -22.15 -26.74 -18.08
N GLU A 483 -21.92 -26.75 -19.39
CA GLU A 483 -22.79 -26.14 -20.39
C GLU A 483 -23.03 -24.62 -20.22
N ASN A 484 -22.27 -23.93 -19.37
CA ASN A 484 -22.36 -22.49 -19.21
C ASN A 484 -21.81 -21.81 -20.46
N ASN A 485 -22.66 -21.02 -21.11
CA ASN A 485 -22.19 -20.07 -22.13
C ASN A 485 -21.50 -18.86 -21.47
N MET A 486 -20.89 -18.00 -22.29
CA MET A 486 -20.23 -16.77 -21.81
C MET A 486 -21.11 -15.88 -20.92
N LEU A 487 -22.42 -15.85 -21.17
CA LEU A 487 -23.35 -15.03 -20.37
C LEU A 487 -23.58 -15.62 -18.97
N HIS A 488 -23.59 -16.95 -18.84
CA HIS A 488 -23.61 -17.60 -17.51
C HIS A 488 -22.30 -17.31 -16.74
N LEU A 489 -21.15 -17.32 -17.42
CA LEU A 489 -19.87 -16.98 -16.77
C LEU A 489 -19.85 -15.52 -16.29
N ALA A 490 -20.43 -14.60 -17.07
CA ALA A 490 -20.59 -13.21 -16.67
C ALA A 490 -21.57 -13.02 -15.50
N ALA A 491 -22.58 -13.89 -15.43
CA ALA A 491 -23.60 -13.88 -14.38
C ALA A 491 -23.06 -14.28 -13.00
N ARG A 492 -21.94 -14.98 -12.96
CA ARG A 492 -21.27 -15.34 -11.71
C ARG A 492 -20.63 -14.11 -11.10
N LEU A 493 -20.69 -14.04 -9.77
CA LEU A 493 -20.05 -12.99 -9.01
C LEU A 493 -18.53 -13.04 -9.24
N ALA A 494 -17.93 -11.89 -9.55
CA ALA A 494 -16.50 -11.82 -9.82
C ALA A 494 -15.66 -12.22 -8.58
N PRO A 495 -14.42 -12.72 -8.76
CA PRO A 495 -13.55 -13.06 -7.63
C PRO A 495 -13.29 -11.87 -6.68
N SER A 496 -13.04 -12.16 -5.41
CA SER A 496 -12.93 -11.15 -4.34
C SER A 496 -11.89 -10.05 -4.60
N HIS A 497 -10.77 -10.35 -5.25
CA HIS A 497 -9.75 -9.36 -5.60
C HIS A 497 -10.22 -8.37 -6.69
N VAL A 498 -11.19 -8.76 -7.52
CA VAL A 498 -11.86 -7.87 -8.49
C VAL A 498 -12.89 -6.98 -7.78
N LEU A 499 -13.68 -7.58 -6.87
CA LEU A 499 -14.73 -6.89 -6.10
C LEU A 499 -14.18 -5.84 -5.12
N LYS A 500 -12.96 -6.02 -4.60
CA LYS A 500 -12.31 -5.09 -3.64
C LYS A 500 -11.95 -3.71 -4.23
N ARG A 501 -12.27 -3.41 -5.49
CA ARG A 501 -12.02 -2.10 -6.13
C ARG A 501 -12.93 -0.99 -5.58
N ARG A 502 -12.64 -0.50 -4.36
CA ARG A 502 -13.17 0.74 -3.72
C ARG A 502 -14.46 1.32 -4.35
N THR A 503 -15.57 0.59 -4.32
CA THR A 503 -16.89 1.11 -4.68
C THR A 503 -17.93 0.54 -3.72
N GLY A 504 -18.91 1.36 -3.31
CA GLY A 504 -20.03 0.88 -2.50
C GLY A 504 -20.86 -0.19 -3.22
N ALA A 505 -21.60 -1.02 -2.48
CA ALA A 505 -22.34 -2.17 -3.02
C ALA A 505 -23.24 -1.82 -4.23
N ALA A 506 -23.92 -0.66 -4.20
CA ALA A 506 -24.76 -0.21 -5.32
C ALA A 506 -23.97 0.10 -6.61
N LEU A 507 -22.78 0.71 -6.47
CA LEU A 507 -21.90 0.99 -7.61
C LEU A 507 -21.24 -0.29 -8.13
N GLN A 508 -20.92 -1.24 -7.25
CA GLN A 508 -20.44 -2.55 -7.66
C GLN A 508 -21.52 -3.27 -8.46
N LEU A 509 -22.74 -3.39 -7.94
CA LEU A 509 -23.87 -4.01 -8.63
C LEU A 509 -24.14 -3.35 -9.99
N GLN A 510 -24.08 -2.02 -10.07
CA GLN A 510 -24.21 -1.29 -11.34
C GLN A 510 -23.15 -1.75 -12.36
N ARG A 511 -21.89 -1.91 -11.95
CA ARG A 511 -20.83 -2.42 -12.84
C ARG A 511 -21.07 -3.87 -13.28
N GLU A 512 -21.49 -4.74 -12.37
CA GLU A 512 -21.82 -6.13 -12.70
C GLU A 512 -22.94 -6.20 -13.75
N LEU A 513 -23.98 -5.38 -13.59
CA LEU A 513 -25.09 -5.26 -14.52
C LEU A 513 -24.67 -4.74 -15.90
N GLN A 514 -23.81 -3.73 -15.94
CA GLN A 514 -23.31 -3.19 -17.19
C GLN A 514 -22.45 -4.21 -17.94
N TRP A 515 -21.59 -4.93 -17.22
CA TRP A 515 -20.81 -6.02 -17.80
C TRP A 515 -21.73 -7.10 -18.41
N PHE A 516 -22.76 -7.51 -17.67
CA PHE A 516 -23.73 -8.51 -18.11
C PHE A 516 -24.53 -8.06 -19.34
N GLU A 517 -25.06 -6.83 -19.34
CA GLU A 517 -25.82 -6.30 -20.48
C GLU A 517 -24.96 -6.07 -21.73
N GLU A 518 -23.68 -5.71 -21.58
CA GLU A 518 -22.77 -5.58 -22.72
C GLU A 518 -22.42 -6.93 -23.35
N LEU A 519 -22.18 -7.97 -22.55
CA LEU A 519 -22.01 -9.32 -23.06
C LEU A 519 -23.28 -9.86 -23.71
N LYS A 520 -24.45 -9.54 -23.13
CA LYS A 520 -25.74 -9.92 -23.71
C LYS A 520 -25.97 -9.33 -25.11
N LYS A 521 -25.46 -8.13 -25.40
CA LYS A 521 -25.48 -7.54 -26.76
C LYS A 521 -24.58 -8.28 -27.74
N PHE A 522 -23.47 -8.86 -27.26
CA PHE A 522 -22.53 -9.61 -28.08
C PHE A 522 -23.03 -11.02 -28.45
N MET A 523 -23.71 -11.67 -27.51
CA MET A 523 -24.20 -13.04 -27.64
C MET A 523 -25.42 -13.16 -28.56
N HIS A 524 -25.62 -14.35 -29.14
CA HIS A 524 -26.83 -14.64 -29.92
C HIS A 524 -28.07 -14.69 -28.98
N PRO A 525 -29.25 -14.19 -29.38
CA PRO A 525 -30.44 -14.16 -28.51
C PRO A 525 -30.82 -15.53 -27.90
N SER A 526 -30.59 -16.62 -28.64
CA SER A 526 -30.84 -17.99 -28.14
C SER A 526 -29.95 -18.39 -26.97
N ALA A 527 -28.82 -17.72 -26.73
CA ALA A 527 -27.95 -17.98 -25.59
C ALA A 527 -28.52 -17.42 -24.28
N ILE A 528 -29.43 -16.44 -24.35
CA ILE A 528 -30.05 -15.79 -23.17
C ILE A 528 -31.04 -16.72 -22.48
N THR A 529 -31.72 -17.59 -23.24
CA THR A 529 -32.72 -18.53 -22.71
C THR A 529 -32.19 -19.95 -22.57
N LYS A 530 -30.92 -20.17 -22.91
CA LYS A 530 -30.30 -21.49 -22.85
C LYS A 530 -29.98 -21.83 -21.40
N GLN A 531 -30.41 -22.99 -20.95
CA GLN A 531 -30.10 -23.48 -19.61
C GLN A 531 -28.73 -24.15 -19.58
N ASN A 532 -28.03 -23.98 -18.45
CA ASN A 532 -26.87 -24.78 -18.12
C ASN A 532 -27.28 -26.19 -17.63
N MET A 533 -26.31 -27.01 -17.24
CA MET A 533 -26.60 -28.36 -16.75
C MET A 533 -27.36 -28.42 -15.40
N TYR A 534 -27.46 -27.29 -14.69
CA TYR A 534 -28.27 -27.15 -13.48
C TYR A 534 -29.71 -26.69 -13.78
N GLY A 535 -30.06 -26.49 -15.06
CA GLY A 535 -31.38 -26.01 -15.47
C GLY A 535 -31.57 -24.50 -15.31
N GLU A 536 -30.52 -23.74 -14.98
CA GLU A 536 -30.57 -22.30 -14.79
C GLU A 536 -30.23 -21.57 -16.09
N THR A 537 -30.93 -20.47 -16.36
CA THR A 537 -30.60 -19.50 -17.42
C THR A 537 -29.62 -18.44 -16.90
N PRO A 538 -28.88 -17.72 -17.77
CA PRO A 538 -27.96 -16.68 -17.34
C PRO A 538 -28.57 -15.60 -16.42
N PRO A 539 -29.80 -15.09 -16.66
CA PRO A 539 -30.43 -14.14 -15.74
C PRO A 539 -30.76 -14.74 -14.36
N GLU A 540 -31.12 -16.03 -14.30
CA GLU A 540 -31.39 -16.72 -13.02
C GLU A 540 -30.10 -16.88 -12.20
N VAL A 541 -28.99 -17.25 -12.85
CA VAL A 541 -27.67 -17.29 -12.22
C VAL A 541 -27.27 -15.92 -11.68
N PHE A 542 -27.50 -14.85 -12.47
CA PHE A 542 -27.16 -13.48 -12.04
C PHE A 542 -27.93 -13.10 -10.79
N THR A 543 -29.24 -13.33 -10.79
CA THR A 543 -30.14 -13.00 -9.67
C THR A 543 -29.70 -13.73 -8.40
N ARG A 544 -29.37 -15.03 -8.51
CA ARG A 544 -28.94 -15.85 -7.37
C ARG A 544 -27.59 -15.42 -6.80
N GLU A 545 -26.60 -15.17 -7.66
CA GLU A 545 -25.23 -14.81 -7.24
C GLU A 545 -25.13 -13.38 -6.68
N HIS A 546 -26.01 -12.46 -7.11
CA HIS A 546 -25.97 -11.05 -6.73
C HIS A 546 -27.03 -10.63 -5.69
N GLU A 547 -27.81 -11.58 -5.15
CA GLU A 547 -28.90 -11.28 -4.20
C GLU A 547 -28.42 -10.44 -3.00
N ASN A 548 -27.26 -10.77 -2.42
CA ASN A 548 -26.71 -10.04 -1.29
C ASN A 548 -26.26 -8.63 -1.68
N LEU A 549 -25.65 -8.45 -2.86
CA LEU A 549 -25.24 -7.14 -3.36
C LEU A 549 -26.44 -6.24 -3.65
N VAL A 550 -27.56 -6.80 -4.11
CA VAL A 550 -28.83 -6.07 -4.27
C VAL A 550 -29.33 -5.56 -2.92
N LYS A 551 -29.37 -6.41 -1.89
CA LYS A 551 -29.80 -6.02 -0.53
C LYS A 551 -28.90 -4.94 0.09
N GLU A 552 -27.58 -5.08 -0.04
CA GLU A 552 -26.62 -4.09 0.44
C GLU A 552 -26.72 -2.77 -0.34
N GLY A 553 -26.85 -2.85 -1.67
CA GLY A 553 -27.02 -1.69 -2.54
C GLY A 553 -28.32 -0.94 -2.28
N GLU A 554 -29.42 -1.67 -2.04
CA GLU A 554 -30.71 -1.11 -1.64
C GLU A 554 -30.58 -0.36 -0.30
N THR A 555 -29.98 -0.99 0.70
CA THR A 555 -29.77 -0.39 2.03
C THR A 555 -28.94 0.89 1.91
N TRP A 556 -27.81 0.84 1.19
CA TRP A 556 -26.95 2.00 0.97
C TRP A 556 -27.70 3.16 0.30
N MET A 557 -28.48 2.87 -0.74
CA MET A 557 -29.24 3.88 -1.48
C MET A 557 -30.35 4.49 -0.62
N LYS A 558 -31.08 3.66 0.16
CA LYS A 558 -32.12 4.13 1.07
C LYS A 558 -31.56 5.06 2.15
N THR A 559 -30.52 4.63 2.88
CA THR A 559 -29.90 5.45 3.94
C THR A 559 -29.33 6.76 3.39
N THR A 560 -28.75 6.73 2.18
CA THR A 560 -28.25 7.94 1.51
C THR A 560 -29.41 8.89 1.16
N ALA A 561 -30.49 8.36 0.56
CA ALA A 561 -31.66 9.15 0.19
C ALA A 561 -32.39 9.71 1.42
N GLU A 562 -32.49 8.95 2.53
CA GLU A 562 -33.05 9.42 3.80
C GLU A 562 -32.24 10.58 4.39
N SER A 563 -30.92 10.42 4.49
CA SER A 563 -30.01 11.45 5.02
C SER A 563 -30.09 12.75 4.20
N CYS A 564 -30.13 12.62 2.88
CA CYS A 564 -30.26 13.78 1.98
C CYS A 564 -31.68 14.38 2.02
N SER A 565 -32.72 13.57 2.21
CA SER A 565 -34.10 14.06 2.40
C SER A 565 -34.24 14.91 3.65
N ILE A 566 -33.65 14.45 4.77
CA ILE A 566 -33.62 15.22 6.03
C ILE A 566 -32.91 16.56 5.81
N THR A 567 -31.75 16.54 5.13
CA THR A 567 -30.99 17.75 4.83
C THR A 567 -31.78 18.73 3.95
N ALA A 568 -32.42 18.23 2.89
CA ALA A 568 -33.28 19.05 2.03
C ALA A 568 -34.48 19.64 2.80
N ALA A 569 -35.16 18.83 3.62
CA ALA A 569 -36.27 19.31 4.44
C ALA A 569 -35.83 20.43 5.40
N LEU A 570 -34.69 20.28 6.08
CA LEU A 570 -34.13 21.30 6.96
C LEU A 570 -33.83 22.60 6.21
N ILE A 571 -33.20 22.53 5.03
CA ILE A 571 -32.93 23.73 4.21
C ILE A 571 -34.23 24.40 3.80
N THR A 572 -35.22 23.63 3.34
CA THR A 572 -36.54 24.15 2.98
C THR A 572 -37.19 24.90 4.15
N THR A 573 -37.13 24.34 5.37
CA THR A 573 -37.68 24.98 6.58
C THR A 573 -36.94 26.27 6.93
N ILE A 574 -35.61 26.28 6.91
CA ILE A 574 -34.78 27.44 7.26
C ILE A 574 -35.02 28.59 6.27
N VAL A 575 -34.98 28.29 4.97
CA VAL A 575 -35.15 29.26 3.89
C VAL A 575 -36.60 29.78 3.86
N PHE A 576 -37.59 28.90 4.04
CA PHE A 576 -38.99 29.33 4.13
C PHE A 576 -39.24 30.29 5.30
N ALA A 577 -38.63 30.03 6.46
CA ALA A 577 -38.71 30.95 7.59
C ALA A 577 -38.08 32.31 7.24
N ALA A 578 -36.89 32.32 6.63
CA ALA A 578 -36.19 33.53 6.20
C ALA A 578 -36.98 34.36 5.16
N ALA A 579 -37.74 33.71 4.28
CA ALA A 579 -38.62 34.38 3.33
C ALA A 579 -39.74 35.18 4.01
N ILE A 580 -40.25 34.70 5.16
CA ILE A 580 -41.31 35.36 5.93
C ILE A 580 -40.71 36.40 6.90
N THR A 581 -39.56 36.09 7.51
CA THR A 581 -38.84 36.97 8.43
C THR A 581 -37.69 37.69 7.74
N VAL A 582 -38.03 38.48 6.72
CA VAL A 582 -37.04 39.15 5.86
C VAL A 582 -36.02 40.00 6.65
N PRO A 583 -34.76 40.08 6.19
CA PRO A 583 -33.72 40.87 6.84
C PRO A 583 -34.12 42.33 7.02
N GLY A 584 -33.98 42.85 8.24
CA GLY A 584 -34.36 44.23 8.59
C GLY A 584 -35.86 44.46 8.84
N GLY A 585 -36.68 43.42 8.67
CA GLY A 585 -38.13 43.49 8.89
C GLY A 585 -38.91 44.27 7.84
N ASN A 586 -40.21 44.38 8.09
CA ASN A 586 -41.14 45.11 7.23
C ASN A 586 -41.54 46.43 7.89
N ASN A 587 -41.79 47.45 7.07
CA ASN A 587 -42.39 48.68 7.56
C ASN A 587 -43.81 48.39 8.07
N GLN A 588 -44.10 48.77 9.33
CA GLN A 588 -45.34 48.46 10.03
C GLN A 588 -46.59 49.04 9.36
N GLU A 589 -46.45 50.14 8.59
CA GLU A 589 -47.58 50.80 7.93
C GLU A 589 -47.88 50.26 6.53
N THR A 590 -46.85 49.81 5.81
CA THR A 590 -46.97 49.42 4.38
C THR A 590 -46.76 47.93 4.13
N GLY A 591 -46.19 47.20 5.10
CA GLY A 591 -45.80 45.78 4.94
C GLY A 591 -44.61 45.56 4.00
N ILE A 592 -44.01 46.62 3.44
CA ILE A 592 -42.92 46.52 2.47
C ILE A 592 -41.58 46.30 3.22
N PRO A 593 -40.68 45.42 2.72
CA PRO A 593 -39.36 45.21 3.32
C PRO A 593 -38.52 46.49 3.37
N MET A 594 -37.90 46.74 4.52
CA MET A 594 -37.10 47.95 4.80
C MET A 594 -35.93 48.14 3.81
N PHE A 595 -35.30 47.04 3.38
CA PHE A 595 -34.14 47.06 2.49
C PHE A 595 -34.48 46.85 1.00
N ARG A 596 -35.74 46.99 0.57
CA ARG A 596 -36.18 46.69 -0.81
C ARG A 596 -35.34 47.37 -1.92
N LYS A 597 -34.80 48.57 -1.67
CA LYS A 597 -34.00 49.33 -2.65
C LYS A 597 -32.54 48.90 -2.71
N ASP A 598 -32.09 48.05 -1.79
CA ASP A 598 -30.71 47.57 -1.74
C ASP A 598 -30.50 46.39 -2.72
N ILE A 599 -29.36 46.41 -3.41
CA ILE A 599 -28.97 45.33 -4.33
C ILE A 599 -28.77 44.03 -3.55
N ALA A 600 -28.20 44.09 -2.34
CA ALA A 600 -28.00 42.89 -1.51
C ALA A 600 -29.32 42.24 -1.09
N PHE A 601 -30.38 43.02 -0.89
CA PHE A 601 -31.72 42.48 -0.62
C PHE A 601 -32.29 41.73 -1.84
N THR A 602 -32.05 42.23 -3.05
CA THR A 602 -32.46 41.55 -4.29
C THR A 602 -31.72 40.21 -4.45
N ILE A 603 -30.41 40.19 -4.17
CA ILE A 603 -29.59 38.97 -4.18
C ILE A 603 -30.11 37.96 -3.15
N PHE A 604 -30.41 38.42 -1.93
CA PHE A 604 -31.02 37.60 -0.88
C PHE A 604 -32.32 36.97 -1.38
N ALA A 605 -33.30 37.77 -1.83
CA ALA A 605 -34.61 37.27 -2.21
C ALA A 605 -34.58 36.25 -3.35
N ILE A 606 -33.73 36.47 -4.37
CA ILE A 606 -33.56 35.55 -5.50
C ILE A 606 -32.91 34.24 -5.03
N SER A 607 -31.85 34.34 -4.23
CA SER A 607 -31.09 33.16 -3.76
C SER A 607 -31.90 32.33 -2.78
N ASP A 608 -32.67 32.98 -1.91
CA ASP A 608 -33.58 32.35 -0.96
C ASP A 608 -34.68 31.57 -1.69
N ALA A 609 -35.38 32.21 -2.65
CA ALA A 609 -36.37 31.53 -3.49
C ALA A 609 -35.75 30.36 -4.28
N LEU A 610 -34.58 30.55 -4.89
CA LEU A 610 -33.87 29.50 -5.62
C LEU A 610 -33.55 28.31 -4.71
N SER A 611 -33.06 28.59 -3.49
CA SER A 611 -32.76 27.55 -2.50
C SER A 611 -34.01 26.76 -2.12
N LEU A 612 -35.14 27.45 -1.88
CA LEU A 612 -36.40 26.83 -1.48
C LEU A 612 -36.93 25.85 -2.54
N PHE A 613 -37.01 26.29 -3.79
CA PHE A 613 -37.55 25.48 -4.88
C PHE A 613 -36.63 24.30 -5.22
N THR A 614 -35.32 24.52 -5.23
CA THR A 614 -34.33 23.46 -5.52
C THR A 614 -34.26 22.44 -4.40
N SER A 615 -34.34 22.86 -3.13
CA SER A 615 -34.42 21.96 -1.98
C SER A 615 -35.69 21.11 -1.98
N THR A 616 -36.84 21.73 -2.24
CA THR A 616 -38.12 21.02 -2.32
C THR A 616 -38.13 20.02 -3.48
N SER A 617 -37.53 20.38 -4.62
CA SER A 617 -37.34 19.46 -5.76
C SER A 617 -36.42 18.29 -5.40
N SER A 618 -35.32 18.57 -4.68
CA SER A 618 -34.41 17.55 -4.17
C SER A 618 -35.12 16.56 -3.25
N LEU A 619 -35.95 17.06 -2.32
CA LEU A 619 -36.74 16.25 -1.40
C LEU A 619 -37.69 15.31 -2.15
N MET A 620 -38.40 15.83 -3.16
CA MET A 620 -39.29 15.01 -4.01
C MET A 620 -38.52 13.92 -4.76
N VAL A 621 -37.34 14.22 -5.28
CA VAL A 621 -36.49 13.23 -5.96
C VAL A 621 -36.01 12.14 -5.00
N PHE A 622 -35.57 12.48 -3.79
CA PHE A 622 -35.15 11.46 -2.81
C PHE A 622 -36.31 10.63 -2.29
N LEU A 623 -37.48 11.23 -2.05
CA LEU A 623 -38.70 10.48 -1.73
C LEU A 623 -39.09 9.51 -2.87
N SER A 624 -38.87 9.92 -4.12
CA SER A 624 -39.06 9.05 -5.27
C SER A 624 -38.14 7.83 -5.28
N ILE A 625 -36.96 7.90 -4.64
CA ILE A 625 -36.03 6.77 -4.48
C ILE A 625 -36.57 5.81 -3.42
N LEU A 626 -36.99 6.33 -2.27
CA LEU A 626 -37.51 5.54 -1.14
C LEU A 626 -38.78 4.76 -1.47
N THR A 627 -39.54 5.22 -2.47
CA THR A 627 -40.80 4.61 -2.93
C THR A 627 -40.61 3.63 -4.10
N THR A 628 -39.39 3.44 -4.60
CA THR A 628 -39.12 2.47 -5.68
C THR A 628 -39.06 1.03 -5.15
N ARG A 629 -39.24 0.06 -6.06
CA ARG A 629 -39.21 -1.37 -5.75
C ARG A 629 -37.79 -1.98 -5.72
N PHE A 630 -36.75 -1.19 -5.99
CA PHE A 630 -35.34 -1.61 -6.02
C PHE A 630 -35.10 -2.91 -6.80
N ALA A 631 -35.72 -3.05 -7.98
CA ALA A 631 -35.44 -4.20 -8.82
C ALA A 631 -33.98 -4.14 -9.30
N GLU A 632 -33.35 -5.30 -9.53
CA GLU A 632 -31.94 -5.39 -9.94
C GLU A 632 -31.62 -4.47 -11.14
N LYS A 633 -32.45 -4.49 -12.19
CA LYS A 633 -32.29 -3.63 -13.37
C LYS A 633 -32.36 -2.13 -13.10
N ASP A 634 -33.01 -1.71 -12.01
CA ASP A 634 -33.11 -0.30 -11.65
C ASP A 634 -31.75 0.30 -11.24
N PHE A 635 -30.83 -0.53 -10.76
CA PHE A 635 -29.47 -0.12 -10.41
C PHE A 635 -28.61 0.26 -11.62
N LEU A 636 -29.02 -0.10 -12.84
CA LEU A 636 -28.25 0.20 -14.05
C LEU A 636 -28.25 1.70 -14.39
N VAL A 637 -29.44 2.31 -14.46
CA VAL A 637 -29.60 3.74 -14.85
C VAL A 637 -30.67 4.46 -14.04
N SER A 638 -31.79 3.81 -13.70
CA SER A 638 -32.96 4.53 -13.16
C SER A 638 -32.69 5.10 -11.76
N LEU A 639 -32.12 4.31 -10.84
CA LEU A 639 -31.76 4.72 -9.48
C LEU A 639 -30.55 5.67 -9.46
N PRO A 640 -29.39 5.37 -10.09
CA PRO A 640 -28.26 6.28 -10.13
C PRO A 640 -28.62 7.66 -10.71
N ARG A 641 -29.44 7.72 -11.76
CA ARG A 641 -29.89 8.99 -12.35
C ARG A 641 -30.69 9.82 -11.36
N ARG A 642 -31.64 9.21 -10.63
CA ARG A 642 -32.42 9.92 -9.60
C ARG A 642 -31.51 10.44 -8.50
N LEU A 643 -30.54 9.62 -8.05
CA LEU A 643 -29.55 10.02 -7.04
C LEU A 643 -28.70 11.22 -7.52
N ILE A 644 -28.19 11.19 -8.76
CA ILE A 644 -27.41 12.29 -9.34
C ILE A 644 -28.25 13.57 -9.39
N ILE A 645 -29.50 13.50 -9.88
CA ILE A 645 -30.38 14.66 -9.96
C ILE A 645 -30.62 15.24 -8.56
N GLY A 646 -30.92 14.40 -7.56
CA GLY A 646 -31.13 14.82 -6.18
C GLY A 646 -29.89 15.47 -5.55
N LEU A 647 -28.70 14.88 -5.72
CA LEU A 647 -27.47 15.45 -5.18
C LEU A 647 -27.09 16.79 -5.85
N CYS A 648 -27.31 16.92 -7.16
CA CYS A 648 -27.06 18.16 -7.89
C CYS A 648 -28.02 19.29 -7.46
N THR A 649 -29.31 19.00 -7.30
CA THR A 649 -30.29 20.00 -6.84
C THR A 649 -30.07 20.36 -5.37
N LEU A 650 -29.64 19.41 -4.53
CA LEU A 650 -29.25 19.68 -3.14
C LEU A 650 -28.01 20.58 -3.06
N LEU A 651 -26.99 20.32 -3.86
CA LEU A 651 -25.79 21.17 -3.92
C LEU A 651 -26.14 22.61 -4.33
N LEU A 652 -27.00 22.76 -5.34
CA LEU A 652 -27.49 24.06 -5.79
C LEU A 652 -28.23 24.79 -4.67
N SER A 653 -29.09 24.07 -3.93
CA SER A 653 -29.82 24.62 -2.78
C SER A 653 -28.88 25.09 -1.66
N ILE A 654 -27.92 24.27 -1.25
CA ILE A 654 -26.94 24.64 -0.21
C ILE A 654 -26.15 25.88 -0.62
N THR A 655 -25.72 25.93 -1.89
CA THR A 655 -24.96 27.08 -2.41
C THR A 655 -25.82 28.35 -2.38
N ALA A 656 -27.07 28.28 -2.85
CA ALA A 656 -27.99 29.41 -2.85
C ALA A 656 -28.35 29.87 -1.42
N MET A 657 -28.53 28.94 -0.48
CA MET A 657 -28.74 29.24 0.94
C MET A 657 -27.55 29.99 1.54
N MET A 658 -26.32 29.56 1.28
CA MET A 658 -25.11 30.23 1.79
C MET A 658 -24.92 31.63 1.20
N VAL A 659 -25.33 31.85 -0.05
CA VAL A 659 -25.36 33.18 -0.68
C VAL A 659 -26.43 34.06 -0.04
N ALA A 660 -27.64 33.54 0.18
CA ALA A 660 -28.71 34.26 0.87
C ALA A 660 -28.29 34.66 2.30
N PHE A 661 -27.68 33.74 3.04
CA PHE A 661 -27.14 34.01 4.37
C PHE A 661 -26.04 35.09 4.35
N GLY A 662 -25.11 35.01 3.41
CA GLY A 662 -24.05 36.02 3.23
C GLY A 662 -24.62 37.41 2.90
N ALA A 663 -25.63 37.48 2.04
CA ALA A 663 -26.33 38.72 1.71
C ALA A 663 -27.05 39.33 2.92
N THR A 664 -27.68 38.49 3.76
CA THR A 664 -28.30 38.91 5.02
C THR A 664 -27.29 39.50 6.00
N LEU A 665 -26.14 38.84 6.21
CA LEU A 665 -25.09 39.37 7.08
C LEU A 665 -24.49 40.68 6.54
N TYR A 666 -24.35 40.80 5.22
CA TYR A 666 -23.91 42.04 4.59
C TYR A 666 -24.88 43.20 4.86
N LEU A 667 -26.19 42.97 4.70
CA LEU A 667 -27.22 43.98 4.98
C LEU A 667 -27.22 44.44 6.44
N LEU A 668 -26.98 43.52 7.38
CA LEU A 668 -27.02 43.80 8.82
C LEU A 668 -25.76 44.51 9.34
N PHE A 669 -24.56 44.13 8.89
CA PHE A 669 -23.32 44.56 9.54
C PHE A 669 -22.39 45.41 8.66
N SER A 670 -22.37 45.16 7.35
CA SER A 670 -21.34 45.75 6.48
C SER A 670 -21.60 47.22 6.15
N ARG A 671 -22.81 47.73 6.36
CA ARG A 671 -23.11 49.16 6.21
C ARG A 671 -22.31 50.04 7.15
N GLU A 672 -22.06 49.57 8.39
CA GLU A 672 -21.29 50.32 9.39
C GLU A 672 -19.84 49.84 9.50
N LYS A 673 -19.55 48.57 9.19
CA LYS A 673 -18.23 47.96 9.41
C LYS A 673 -17.74 47.18 8.18
N GLN A 674 -17.14 47.89 7.23
CA GLN A 674 -16.64 47.33 5.95
C GLN A 674 -15.62 46.18 6.12
N TRP A 675 -14.85 46.15 7.21
CA TRP A 675 -13.89 45.06 7.47
C TRP A 675 -14.57 43.69 7.65
N MET A 676 -15.88 43.65 7.97
CA MET A 676 -16.63 42.41 8.17
C MET A 676 -16.94 41.65 6.87
N VAL A 677 -16.80 42.29 5.70
CA VAL A 677 -17.07 41.65 4.39
C VAL A 677 -16.14 40.46 4.16
N GLY A 678 -14.85 40.60 4.49
CA GLY A 678 -13.86 39.53 4.31
C GLY A 678 -14.21 38.24 5.06
N PRO A 679 -14.42 38.30 6.40
CA PRO A 679 -14.87 37.15 7.18
C PRO A 679 -16.20 36.54 6.70
N ILE A 680 -17.21 37.36 6.35
CA ILE A 680 -18.50 36.87 5.85
C ILE A 680 -18.31 36.05 4.57
N CYS A 681 -17.57 36.57 3.60
CA CYS A 681 -17.27 35.84 2.37
C CYS A 681 -16.49 34.54 2.65
N GLY A 682 -15.49 34.59 3.55
CA GLY A 682 -14.73 33.41 3.97
C GLY A 682 -15.61 32.31 4.56
N PHE A 683 -16.44 32.64 5.55
CA PHE A 683 -17.32 31.68 6.21
C PHE A 683 -18.44 31.17 5.30
N SER A 684 -18.96 31.98 4.37
CA SER A 684 -19.94 31.51 3.38
C SER A 684 -19.35 30.50 2.38
N CYS A 685 -18.07 30.66 2.01
CA CYS A 685 -17.42 29.77 1.04
C CYS A 685 -16.97 28.43 1.65
N LEU A 686 -16.67 28.37 2.96
CA LEU A 686 -16.13 27.17 3.61
C LEU A 686 -17.07 25.94 3.49
N PRO A 687 -18.38 26.01 3.84
CA PRO A 687 -19.28 24.86 3.71
C PRO A 687 -19.45 24.39 2.26
N ILE A 688 -19.46 25.31 1.30
CA ILE A 688 -19.54 25.00 -0.14
C ILE A 688 -18.29 24.20 -0.55
N LEU A 689 -17.11 24.63 -0.12
CA LEU A 689 -15.86 23.94 -0.40
C LEU A 689 -15.83 22.53 0.22
N PHE A 690 -16.27 22.38 1.47
CA PHE A 690 -16.39 21.07 2.11
C PHE A 690 -17.36 20.14 1.35
N PHE A 691 -18.53 20.65 0.94
CA PHE A 691 -19.49 19.84 0.19
C PHE A 691 -18.92 19.42 -1.18
N VAL A 692 -18.34 20.36 -1.93
CA VAL A 692 -17.74 20.07 -3.24
C VAL A 692 -16.61 19.06 -3.10
N THR A 693 -15.73 19.19 -2.11
CA THR A 693 -14.60 18.26 -1.94
C THR A 693 -15.05 16.85 -1.53
N LEU A 694 -16.10 16.71 -0.72
CA LEU A 694 -16.56 15.41 -0.21
C LEU A 694 -17.57 14.71 -1.15
N GLN A 695 -18.49 15.45 -1.77
CA GLN A 695 -19.61 14.87 -2.52
C GLN A 695 -19.40 14.85 -4.04
N LEU A 696 -18.57 15.76 -4.58
CA LEU A 696 -18.29 15.76 -6.02
C LEU A 696 -17.66 14.45 -6.51
N PRO A 697 -16.72 13.81 -5.79
CA PRO A 697 -16.18 12.51 -6.22
C PRO A 697 -17.28 11.46 -6.42
N LEU A 698 -18.23 11.38 -5.49
CA LEU A 698 -19.36 10.45 -5.59
C LEU A 698 -20.25 10.76 -6.80
N ILE A 699 -20.58 12.03 -7.04
CA ILE A 699 -21.40 12.44 -8.19
C ILE A 699 -20.67 12.13 -9.51
N VAL A 700 -19.37 12.41 -9.58
CA VAL A 700 -18.54 12.12 -10.75
C VAL A 700 -18.47 10.62 -11.01
N ASP A 701 -18.29 9.80 -9.98
CA ASP A 701 -18.25 8.34 -10.11
C ASP A 701 -19.60 7.77 -10.54
N LEU A 702 -20.72 8.24 -9.98
CA LEU A 702 -22.07 7.87 -10.41
C LEU A 702 -22.34 8.28 -11.86
N TYR A 703 -21.97 9.50 -12.24
CA TYR A 703 -22.16 10.01 -13.60
C TYR A 703 -21.34 9.20 -14.61
N ARG A 704 -20.05 8.97 -14.31
CA ARG A 704 -19.17 8.16 -15.15
C ARG A 704 -19.70 6.74 -15.28
N SER A 705 -20.04 6.11 -14.17
CA SER A 705 -20.63 4.77 -14.17
C SER A 705 -21.90 4.74 -15.02
N THR A 706 -22.80 5.70 -14.88
CA THR A 706 -24.13 5.66 -15.53
C THR A 706 -24.11 6.02 -17.02
N TYR A 707 -23.30 7.01 -17.42
CA TYR A 707 -23.38 7.61 -18.76
C TYR A 707 -22.15 7.38 -19.63
N VAL A 708 -21.00 7.06 -19.04
CA VAL A 708 -19.78 6.79 -19.81
C VAL A 708 -19.71 5.27 -20.04
N PRO A 709 -19.63 4.81 -21.31
CA PRO A 709 -19.49 3.38 -21.58
C PRO A 709 -18.23 2.82 -20.92
N ILE A 710 -18.35 1.66 -20.25
CA ILE A 710 -17.22 0.92 -19.69
C ILE A 710 -16.21 0.57 -20.78
N PHE A 711 -16.73 0.09 -21.92
CA PHE A 711 -15.93 -0.39 -23.03
C PHE A 711 -15.57 0.78 -23.96
N GLN A 712 -14.29 1.13 -23.98
CA GLN A 712 -13.79 2.05 -24.99
C GLN A 712 -13.74 1.26 -26.29
N LYS A 713 -14.65 1.53 -27.24
CA LYS A 713 -14.50 0.96 -28.59
C LYS A 713 -13.13 1.39 -29.13
N VAL A 714 -12.16 0.47 -29.15
CA VAL A 714 -10.74 0.68 -29.49
C VAL A 714 -10.52 1.08 -30.97
N GLY A 715 -11.58 1.46 -31.70
CA GLY A 715 -11.57 1.77 -33.13
C GLY A 715 -10.72 2.99 -33.56
N TYR A 716 -10.10 3.72 -32.63
CA TYR A 716 -9.29 4.91 -32.95
C TYR A 716 -7.86 4.91 -32.38
N ILE A 717 -7.43 3.88 -31.65
CA ILE A 717 -6.13 3.90 -30.94
C ILE A 717 -5.04 3.06 -31.64
N PHE A 718 -5.41 2.21 -32.61
CA PHE A 718 -4.45 1.37 -33.36
C PHE A 718 -4.45 1.64 -34.87
N ARG A 719 -4.49 2.92 -35.26
CA ARG A 719 -4.01 3.35 -36.59
C ARG A 719 -2.61 3.93 -36.47
#